data_AF-A0A6P7GRD0-F1
#
_entry.id   AF-A0A6P7GRD0-F1
#
_cell.length_a   1.000
_cell.length_b   1.000
_cell.length_c   1.000
_cell.angle_alpha   90.00
_cell.angle_beta   90.00
_cell.angle_gamma   90.00
#
_symmetry.space_group_name_H-M   'P 1'
#
loop_
_entity.id
_entity.type
_entity.pdbx_description
1 polymer ?
#
loop_
_entity_poly.entity_id
_entity_poly.type
_entity_poly.pdbx_seq_one_letter_code
_entity_poly.pdbx_strand_id
1 'polypeptide(L)'
;MSDSTSKGKSYKKCIKCGADERKATSYKKFIVSDSLANQINQVLNLNSALGDYICKSCYTTFQFLNPKPKEQQDSSQQEQCSQSTQTDSQGSGPITLSQSSSNVSEFVLEEYPKEEEECIELPFPRPISTHKYCFLCGKSTIIVNVPFNARKQVFTSKKIFIPDGNRCCSTHLIKKRFFEDEINNIQVYTHYSSIKKSDVIKLLENLRVDIDKELTDKIGECSLSEERLLIFTGLTWENIIMLRDMMTSLRNTESRNIIQALVVFLFKLRSGNSNNTIAAVLGLERPQQVSDFSASILSSFEKDVLPSRFGIQAANRQHLIDQTAPVAKILYDIRGDQLGLVCDGTYLRHEKSSNNEYQRKSYSGQKKAPLCKPFTICTTNGYIIDILGPYYATDNDAKILESILNDPNGLITLLQEGDKFFLDRGFRDVIQKLSNLQFQALMPALKGKRKQLTSIEANESRMVTMVRWVVEAVHGVISQKYKLLHNQFDNKMIPNAALYCKIAGFLINTFGKRYVSEVSSKNEIIAQINKIKSLENTLLQECEENRWGRRKTLFQPLQSNDVLDFPEMTEQDLITFFTGTYQLKQSISYLAELITEDNKVDLQFLKETADIIKIQVRSRHIKAKTYNCYIHYQPHSIGTSGIKRHYCDCANGARTIGCCSHVAAIIYYLSNARYLAKIVNPAKILTNIFDSNVIPVINEDSDED
;
A
#
# COMPACT_ATOMS: atom_id res chain seq x y z
N MET A 1 63.34 -0.96 -32.23
CA MET A 1 63.89 -2.17 -31.58
C MET A 1 63.37 -2.14 -30.15
N SER A 2 62.17 -2.69 -29.92
CA SER A 2 61.92 -4.07 -29.42
C SER A 2 62.42 -4.21 -27.98
N ASP A 3 61.61 -4.46 -26.94
CA ASP A 3 60.52 -5.43 -26.86
C ASP A 3 59.41 -5.04 -25.88
N SER A 4 58.17 -5.33 -26.29
CA SER A 4 56.96 -5.27 -25.49
C SER A 4 56.49 -6.70 -25.15
N THR A 5 56.89 -7.24 -24.00
CA THR A 5 56.30 -8.48 -23.48
C THR A 5 54.98 -8.18 -22.76
N SER A 6 53.89 -8.14 -23.54
CA SER A 6 52.54 -8.22 -22.99
C SER A 6 52.24 -9.67 -22.58
N LYS A 7 51.91 -9.90 -21.30
CA LYS A 7 51.39 -11.17 -20.79
C LYS A 7 50.00 -11.40 -21.41
N GLY A 8 49.94 -12.13 -22.52
CA GLY A 8 48.68 -12.55 -23.14
C GLY A 8 47.93 -13.54 -22.24
N LYS A 9 46.68 -13.22 -21.87
CA LYS A 9 45.74 -14.20 -21.29
C LYS A 9 45.57 -15.36 -22.28
N SER A 10 45.84 -16.59 -21.85
CA SER A 10 45.52 -17.80 -22.61
C SER A 10 44.02 -18.04 -22.54
N TYR A 11 43.34 -18.13 -23.68
CA TYR A 11 41.89 -18.37 -23.76
C TYR A 11 41.64 -19.83 -24.13
N LYS A 12 40.64 -20.45 -23.51
CA LYS A 12 40.28 -21.86 -23.80
C LYS A 12 39.60 -21.95 -25.17
N LYS A 13 39.93 -22.99 -25.92
CA LYS A 13 39.35 -23.31 -27.23
C LYS A 13 38.27 -24.37 -27.10
N CYS A 14 37.24 -24.29 -27.93
CA CYS A 14 36.18 -25.29 -27.97
C CYS A 14 36.79 -26.65 -28.31
N ILE A 15 36.56 -27.67 -27.48
CA ILE A 15 37.15 -28.99 -27.67
C ILE A 15 36.69 -29.69 -28.95
N LYS A 16 35.51 -29.35 -29.49
CA LYS A 16 34.99 -29.94 -30.75
C LYS A 16 35.48 -29.22 -32.01
N CYS A 17 35.42 -27.88 -32.03
CA CYS A 17 35.66 -27.10 -33.26
C CYS A 17 36.83 -26.13 -33.19
N GLY A 18 37.54 -26.07 -32.06
CA GLY A 18 38.71 -25.20 -31.87
C GLY A 18 38.42 -23.70 -31.73
N ALA A 19 37.15 -23.28 -31.75
CA ALA A 19 36.76 -21.87 -31.68
C ALA A 19 37.15 -21.21 -30.34
N ASP A 20 37.72 -20.01 -30.39
CA ASP A 20 38.15 -19.23 -29.22
C ASP A 20 36.97 -18.69 -28.40
N GLU A 21 37.12 -18.69 -27.07
CA GLU A 21 36.13 -18.20 -26.09
C GLU A 21 35.69 -16.72 -26.31
N ARG A 22 36.48 -15.90 -27.02
CA ARG A 22 36.33 -14.42 -27.10
C ARG A 22 35.07 -13.90 -27.82
N LYS A 23 34.23 -14.73 -28.45
CA LYS A 23 33.05 -14.28 -29.24
C LYS A 23 31.67 -14.66 -28.69
N ALA A 24 31.55 -15.02 -27.40
CA ALA A 24 30.26 -15.37 -26.79
C ALA A 24 29.74 -14.24 -25.88
N THR A 25 28.83 -13.41 -26.39
CA THR A 25 27.94 -12.60 -25.54
C THR A 25 26.85 -13.52 -24.99
N SER A 26 26.78 -13.60 -23.66
CA SER A 26 25.70 -14.14 -22.81
C SER A 26 25.47 -15.64 -22.61
N TYR A 27 26.30 -16.59 -23.08
CA TYR A 27 26.24 -17.97 -22.56
C TYR A 27 27.56 -18.76 -22.70
N LYS A 28 28.17 -19.17 -21.57
CA LYS A 28 29.36 -20.04 -21.53
C LYS A 28 28.94 -21.44 -21.05
N LYS A 29 29.37 -22.51 -21.74
CA LYS A 29 29.18 -23.89 -21.27
C LYS A 29 30.54 -24.56 -21.07
N PHE A 30 30.88 -24.74 -19.81
CA PHE A 30 31.93 -25.67 -19.40
C PHE A 30 31.30 -27.00 -19.05
N ILE A 31 32.03 -28.09 -19.23
CA ILE A 31 31.59 -29.40 -18.78
C ILE A 31 31.72 -29.42 -17.26
N VAL A 32 30.59 -29.52 -16.56
CA VAL A 32 30.49 -29.35 -15.10
C VAL A 32 30.35 -30.65 -14.32
N SER A 33 30.23 -31.80 -15.00
CA SER A 33 30.19 -33.11 -14.37
C SER A 33 30.78 -34.20 -15.26
N ASP A 34 31.37 -35.22 -14.65
CA ASP A 34 31.94 -36.37 -15.37
C ASP A 34 30.87 -37.16 -16.12
N SER A 35 29.64 -37.19 -15.61
CA SER A 35 28.49 -37.78 -16.31
C SER A 35 28.19 -37.07 -17.63
N LEU A 36 28.23 -35.73 -17.67
CA LEU A 36 28.04 -34.96 -18.90
C LEU A 36 29.24 -35.10 -19.84
N ALA A 37 30.47 -35.14 -19.30
CA ALA A 37 31.68 -35.39 -20.08
C ALA A 37 31.59 -36.73 -20.83
N ASN A 38 31.20 -37.81 -20.12
CA ASN A 38 31.05 -39.14 -20.70
C ASN A 38 29.96 -39.19 -21.78
N GLN A 39 28.82 -38.52 -21.58
CA GLN A 39 27.77 -38.43 -22.59
C GLN A 39 28.24 -37.68 -23.84
N ILE A 40 28.95 -36.56 -23.67
CA ILE A 40 29.51 -35.79 -24.79
C ILE A 40 30.56 -36.61 -25.54
N ASN A 41 31.41 -37.33 -24.82
CA ASN A 41 32.43 -38.20 -25.40
C ASN A 41 31.81 -39.30 -26.25
N GLN A 42 30.76 -39.95 -25.76
CA GLN A 42 30.04 -41.00 -26.49
C GLN A 42 29.31 -40.46 -27.73
N VAL A 43 28.61 -39.32 -27.61
CA VAL A 43 27.71 -38.82 -28.66
C VAL A 43 28.46 -38.06 -29.74
N LEU A 44 29.49 -37.31 -29.37
CA LEU A 44 30.26 -36.50 -30.31
C LEU A 44 31.60 -37.13 -30.69
N ASN A 45 31.91 -38.31 -30.14
CA ASN A 45 33.17 -39.04 -30.30
C ASN A 45 34.40 -38.16 -30.00
N LEU A 46 34.40 -37.56 -28.81
CA LEU A 46 35.45 -36.66 -28.32
C LEU A 46 36.06 -37.19 -27.02
N ASN A 47 37.24 -36.70 -26.64
CA ASN A 47 37.85 -36.97 -25.33
C ASN A 47 37.83 -35.70 -24.48
N SER A 48 36.65 -35.37 -23.95
CA SER A 48 36.42 -34.23 -23.06
C SER A 48 36.46 -34.61 -21.59
N ALA A 49 36.95 -33.70 -20.77
CA ALA A 49 37.05 -33.83 -19.32
C ALA A 49 36.35 -32.67 -18.59
N LEU A 50 36.19 -32.80 -17.28
CA LEU A 50 35.59 -31.78 -16.43
C LEU A 50 36.38 -30.46 -16.53
N GLY A 51 35.70 -29.36 -16.81
CA GLY A 51 36.30 -28.04 -17.00
C GLY A 51 36.71 -27.70 -18.43
N ASP A 52 36.51 -28.60 -19.40
CA ASP A 52 36.68 -28.31 -20.82
C ASP A 52 35.56 -27.41 -21.36
N TYR A 53 35.91 -26.61 -22.36
CA TYR A 53 34.99 -25.65 -22.99
C TYR A 53 34.38 -26.24 -24.27
N ILE A 54 33.06 -26.13 -24.40
CA ILE A 54 32.35 -26.44 -25.65
C ILE A 54 31.48 -25.25 -26.05
N CYS A 55 31.60 -24.79 -27.30
CA CYS A 55 30.87 -23.63 -27.77
C CYS A 55 29.37 -23.93 -27.90
N LYS A 56 28.54 -22.88 -27.86
CA LYS A 56 27.08 -23.00 -27.91
C LYS A 56 26.59 -23.82 -29.10
N SER A 57 27.14 -23.58 -30.29
CA SER A 57 26.76 -24.32 -31.51
C SER A 57 27.04 -25.82 -31.37
N CYS A 58 28.25 -26.19 -30.94
CA CYS A 58 28.62 -27.60 -30.74
C CYS A 58 27.81 -28.27 -29.62
N TYR A 59 27.46 -27.52 -28.57
CA TYR A 59 26.61 -28.03 -27.51
C TYR A 59 25.15 -28.22 -27.97
N THR A 60 24.61 -27.32 -28.78
CA THR A 60 23.28 -27.50 -29.38
C THR A 60 23.26 -28.73 -30.29
N THR A 61 24.33 -28.97 -31.07
CA THR A 61 24.48 -30.21 -31.84
C THR A 61 24.50 -31.44 -30.94
N PHE A 62 25.21 -31.39 -29.81
CA PHE A 62 25.16 -32.48 -28.81
C PHE A 62 23.75 -32.72 -28.28
N GLN A 63 23.00 -31.67 -27.92
CA GLN A 63 21.62 -31.82 -27.43
C GLN A 63 20.67 -32.38 -28.49
N PHE A 64 20.95 -32.10 -29.76
CA PHE A 64 20.19 -32.64 -30.88
C PHE A 64 20.51 -34.13 -31.13
N LEU A 65 21.79 -34.50 -31.00
CA LEU A 65 22.26 -35.88 -31.16
C LEU A 65 22.02 -36.76 -29.92
N ASN A 66 21.82 -36.15 -28.76
CA ASN A 66 21.50 -36.81 -27.49
C ASN A 66 20.22 -36.23 -26.88
N PRO A 67 19.07 -36.43 -27.53
CA PRO A 67 17.80 -36.00 -26.97
C PRO A 67 17.54 -36.78 -25.68
N LYS A 68 17.23 -36.07 -24.58
CA LYS A 68 16.72 -36.71 -23.36
C LYS A 68 15.52 -37.59 -23.72
N PRO A 69 15.31 -38.74 -23.04
CA PRO A 69 14.13 -39.55 -23.26
C PRO A 69 12.87 -38.68 -23.07
N LYS A 70 12.03 -38.63 -24.09
CA LYS A 70 10.63 -38.24 -23.95
C LYS A 70 9.94 -39.34 -23.15
N GLU A 71 9.26 -39.00 -22.07
CA GLU A 71 8.18 -39.87 -21.60
C GLU A 71 7.13 -39.97 -22.72
N GLN A 72 6.80 -41.22 -23.05
CA GLN A 72 6.04 -41.67 -24.22
C GLN A 72 4.66 -41.02 -24.31
N GLN A 73 4.18 -40.47 -25.44
CA GLN A 73 4.07 -40.94 -26.83
C GLN A 73 2.80 -41.75 -27.14
N ASP A 74 2.00 -41.22 -28.07
CA ASP A 74 1.71 -41.87 -29.36
C ASP A 74 1.80 -40.74 -30.41
N SER A 75 2.81 -40.65 -31.31
CA SER A 75 3.21 -41.51 -32.44
C SER A 75 2.17 -41.39 -33.60
N SER A 76 2.46 -41.17 -34.90
CA SER A 76 3.66 -41.05 -35.76
C SER A 76 3.24 -40.31 -37.06
N GLN A 77 4.08 -39.47 -37.70
CA GLN A 77 4.74 -39.66 -39.02
C GLN A 77 3.86 -40.34 -40.11
N GLN A 78 3.69 -39.85 -41.36
CA GLN A 78 4.71 -39.47 -42.34
C GLN A 78 4.10 -38.77 -43.59
N GLU A 79 4.98 -38.28 -44.46
CA GLU A 79 4.81 -37.34 -45.57
C GLU A 79 4.26 -37.90 -46.92
N GLN A 80 3.68 -36.95 -47.68
CA GLN A 80 3.75 -36.73 -49.15
C GLN A 80 3.10 -37.68 -50.18
N CYS A 81 2.23 -37.07 -51.00
CA CYS A 81 2.31 -36.94 -52.47
C CYS A 81 1.00 -37.29 -53.20
N SER A 82 0.41 -36.24 -53.80
CA SER A 82 -0.30 -36.15 -55.08
C SER A 82 -0.77 -37.45 -55.77
N GLN A 83 -2.08 -37.59 -55.99
CA GLN A 83 -2.68 -37.83 -57.32
C GLN A 83 -4.22 -37.79 -57.28
N SER A 84 -4.76 -37.47 -58.45
CA SER A 84 -6.12 -37.13 -58.87
C SER A 84 -7.13 -38.30 -58.94
N THR A 85 -8.34 -37.95 -59.39
CA THR A 85 -9.44 -38.77 -60.00
C THR A 85 -10.32 -39.57 -59.04
N GLN A 86 -11.60 -39.20 -58.84
CA GLN A 86 -12.83 -39.31 -59.68
C GLN A 86 -13.69 -40.54 -59.30
N THR A 87 -15.00 -40.38 -59.51
CA THR A 87 -16.12 -41.36 -59.58
C THR A 87 -16.86 -41.77 -58.29
N ASP A 88 -18.13 -41.31 -58.20
CA ASP A 88 -19.39 -42.09 -58.22
C ASP A 88 -19.48 -43.35 -57.33
N SER A 89 -20.57 -43.74 -56.65
CA SER A 89 -22.00 -43.60 -56.94
C SER A 89 -22.83 -44.23 -55.80
N GLN A 90 -24.02 -43.67 -55.58
CA GLN A 90 -25.36 -44.29 -55.42
C GLN A 90 -25.69 -45.44 -54.43
N GLY A 91 -26.89 -45.34 -53.84
CA GLY A 91 -27.76 -46.46 -53.42
C GLY A 91 -28.34 -46.32 -52.01
N SER A 92 -29.44 -45.60 -51.76
CA SER A 92 -30.87 -45.98 -51.93
C SER A 92 -31.37 -47.06 -50.95
N GLY A 93 -32.39 -46.74 -50.12
CA GLY A 93 -33.03 -47.59 -49.08
C GLY A 93 -33.96 -48.69 -49.62
N PRO A 94 -35.15 -49.01 -49.06
CA PRO A 94 -35.80 -48.62 -47.77
C PRO A 94 -36.63 -49.79 -47.09
N ILE A 95 -37.53 -49.45 -46.13
CA ILE A 95 -38.89 -50.03 -45.82
C ILE A 95 -39.13 -50.87 -44.52
N THR A 96 -39.75 -50.20 -43.54
CA THR A 96 -41.12 -50.34 -42.94
C THR A 96 -41.70 -51.63 -42.30
N LEU A 97 -42.36 -51.37 -41.16
CA LEU A 97 -43.30 -52.05 -40.24
C LEU A 97 -44.09 -53.32 -40.65
N SER A 98 -44.45 -54.11 -39.61
CA SER A 98 -45.78 -54.71 -39.47
C SER A 98 -46.27 -54.76 -38.01
N GLN A 99 -47.59 -54.65 -37.83
CA GLN A 99 -48.36 -54.57 -36.58
C GLN A 99 -49.00 -55.91 -36.18
N SER A 100 -49.35 -56.04 -34.90
CA SER A 100 -50.56 -56.68 -34.31
C SER A 100 -50.25 -56.95 -32.82
N SER A 101 -51.15 -57.08 -31.84
CA SER A 101 -52.53 -56.67 -31.55
C SER A 101 -52.74 -57.03 -30.06
N SER A 102 -53.64 -56.34 -29.38
CA SER A 102 -53.92 -56.36 -27.94
C SER A 102 -54.39 -57.68 -27.32
N ASN A 103 -53.94 -57.98 -26.10
CA ASN A 103 -54.69 -58.72 -25.08
C ASN A 103 -54.49 -58.07 -23.70
N VAL A 104 -55.61 -57.75 -23.04
CA VAL A 104 -55.68 -57.23 -21.67
C VAL A 104 -55.87 -58.43 -20.74
N SER A 105 -55.00 -58.60 -19.75
CA SER A 105 -55.24 -59.48 -18.61
C SER A 105 -54.47 -58.98 -17.38
N GLU A 106 -55.25 -58.46 -16.44
CA GLU A 106 -55.09 -58.56 -14.98
C GLU A 106 -53.80 -58.05 -14.31
N PHE A 107 -53.94 -56.90 -13.63
CA PHE A 107 -52.97 -56.30 -12.73
C PHE A 107 -52.73 -57.20 -11.51
N VAL A 108 -51.55 -57.80 -11.42
CA VAL A 108 -50.99 -58.28 -10.15
C VAL A 108 -49.95 -57.24 -9.72
N LEU A 109 -50.22 -56.54 -8.62
CA LEU A 109 -49.24 -55.70 -7.94
C LEU A 109 -48.21 -56.62 -7.27
N GLU A 110 -47.07 -56.85 -7.93
CA GLU A 110 -45.89 -57.35 -7.25
C GLU A 110 -45.32 -56.23 -6.36
N GLU A 111 -45.35 -56.45 -5.05
CA GLU A 111 -44.58 -55.65 -4.09
C GLU A 111 -43.09 -55.82 -4.36
N TYR A 112 -42.45 -54.79 -4.91
CA TYR A 112 -40.99 -54.72 -4.96
C TYR A 112 -40.43 -54.67 -3.53
N PRO A 113 -39.41 -55.49 -3.18
CA PRO A 113 -38.74 -55.36 -1.90
C PRO A 113 -38.08 -53.98 -1.81
N LYS A 114 -38.27 -53.26 -0.70
CA LYS A 114 -37.47 -52.08 -0.38
C LYS A 114 -36.01 -52.52 -0.29
N GLU A 115 -35.18 -52.14 -1.26
CA GLU A 115 -33.72 -52.25 -1.14
C GLU A 115 -33.28 -51.56 0.16
N GLU A 116 -32.70 -52.33 1.08
CA GLU A 116 -32.09 -51.78 2.28
C GLU A 116 -30.93 -50.87 1.86
N GLU A 117 -31.01 -49.58 2.20
CA GLU A 117 -29.93 -48.62 1.89
C GLU A 117 -28.62 -49.06 2.57
N GLU A 118 -27.66 -49.48 1.76
CA GLU A 118 -26.34 -49.95 2.20
C GLU A 118 -25.62 -48.84 3.01
N CYS A 119 -25.32 -49.11 4.28
CA CYS A 119 -24.68 -48.18 5.21
C CYS A 119 -23.30 -48.71 5.65
N ILE A 120 -22.36 -47.80 5.88
CA ILE A 120 -21.00 -48.11 6.33
C ILE A 120 -20.75 -47.41 7.68
N GLU A 121 -20.29 -48.16 8.68
CA GLU A 121 -19.81 -47.60 9.95
C GLU A 121 -18.42 -46.99 9.77
N LEU A 122 -18.28 -45.71 10.09
CA LEU A 122 -17.02 -44.97 9.98
C LEU A 122 -16.69 -44.27 11.31
N PRO A 123 -15.41 -44.12 11.67
CA PRO A 123 -14.96 -43.53 12.94
C PRO A 123 -15.03 -41.99 12.91
N PHE A 124 -16.18 -41.44 12.51
CA PHE A 124 -16.45 -40.01 12.54
C PHE A 124 -17.39 -39.69 13.71
N PRO A 125 -16.99 -38.76 14.60
CA PRO A 125 -17.87 -38.28 15.65
C PRO A 125 -19.15 -37.68 15.09
N ARG A 126 -20.29 -37.88 15.74
CA ARG A 126 -21.56 -37.26 15.36
C ARG A 126 -22.34 -36.74 16.55
N PRO A 127 -23.19 -35.71 16.37
CA PRO A 127 -24.18 -35.35 17.37
C PRO A 127 -25.31 -36.38 17.40
N ILE A 128 -26.26 -36.16 18.30
CA ILE A 128 -27.47 -36.96 18.37
C ILE A 128 -28.21 -36.92 17.02
N SER A 129 -28.63 -38.10 16.54
CA SER A 129 -29.39 -38.21 15.29
C SER A 129 -30.86 -38.02 15.61
N THR A 130 -31.47 -36.92 15.16
CA THR A 130 -32.85 -36.58 15.51
C THR A 130 -33.55 -35.81 14.40
N HIS A 131 -34.77 -36.25 14.10
CA HIS A 131 -35.70 -35.55 13.20
C HIS A 131 -36.78 -34.77 13.98
N LYS A 132 -36.83 -34.90 15.31
CA LYS A 132 -37.95 -34.41 16.15
C LYS A 132 -37.70 -33.02 16.75
N TYR A 133 -36.43 -32.68 16.99
CA TYR A 133 -36.04 -31.44 17.67
C TYR A 133 -34.69 -30.95 17.16
N CYS A 134 -34.35 -29.71 17.47
CA CYS A 134 -33.07 -29.10 17.18
C CYS A 134 -31.96 -29.82 17.95
N PHE A 135 -30.99 -30.43 17.26
CA PHE A 135 -29.89 -31.14 17.93
C PHE A 135 -28.94 -30.21 18.72
N LEU A 136 -28.99 -28.89 18.49
CA LEU A 136 -28.18 -27.88 19.20
C LEU A 136 -28.84 -27.40 20.49
N CYS A 137 -30.12 -27.01 20.43
CA CYS A 137 -30.81 -26.33 21.53
C CYS A 137 -32.06 -27.05 22.05
N GLY A 138 -32.40 -28.22 21.51
CA GLY A 138 -33.52 -29.07 21.96
C GLY A 138 -34.93 -28.57 21.58
N LYS A 139 -35.08 -27.38 20.98
CA LYS A 139 -36.38 -26.84 20.58
C LYS A 139 -37.02 -27.65 19.45
N SER A 140 -38.34 -27.82 19.49
CA SER A 140 -39.12 -28.55 18.47
C SER A 140 -39.91 -27.64 17.51
N THR A 141 -39.92 -26.32 17.75
CA THR A 141 -40.65 -25.33 16.95
C THR A 141 -39.72 -24.63 15.95
N ILE A 142 -40.20 -24.42 14.71
CA ILE A 142 -39.47 -23.72 13.63
C ILE A 142 -38.08 -24.35 13.36
N ILE A 143 -38.06 -25.67 13.21
CA ILE A 143 -36.85 -26.43 12.86
C ILE A 143 -36.83 -26.74 11.38
N VAL A 144 -35.63 -26.67 10.79
CA VAL A 144 -35.36 -26.99 9.39
C VAL A 144 -34.37 -28.15 9.32
N ASN A 145 -34.37 -28.90 8.21
CA ASN A 145 -33.32 -29.87 7.96
C ASN A 145 -31.98 -29.14 7.83
N VAL A 146 -30.95 -29.67 8.47
CA VAL A 146 -29.59 -29.12 8.38
C VAL A 146 -29.14 -29.23 6.92
N PRO A 147 -28.90 -28.11 6.23
CA PRO A 147 -28.52 -28.14 4.81
C PRO A 147 -27.19 -28.85 4.62
N PHE A 148 -27.01 -29.51 3.47
CA PHE A 148 -25.75 -30.19 3.13
C PHE A 148 -24.51 -29.29 3.30
N ASN A 149 -24.60 -28.01 2.89
CA ASN A 149 -23.50 -27.04 3.05
C ASN A 149 -23.13 -26.79 4.53
N ALA A 150 -24.11 -26.81 5.44
CA ALA A 150 -23.88 -26.69 6.87
C ALA A 150 -23.27 -27.98 7.45
N ARG A 151 -23.75 -29.15 7.01
CA ARG A 151 -23.17 -30.46 7.38
C ARG A 151 -21.70 -30.55 6.95
N LYS A 152 -21.42 -30.19 5.69
CA LYS A 152 -20.07 -30.11 5.12
C LYS A 152 -19.17 -29.15 5.89
N GLN A 153 -19.66 -27.94 6.21
CA GLN A 153 -18.92 -26.95 7.01
C GLN A 153 -18.48 -27.52 8.35
N VAL A 154 -19.37 -28.19 9.09
CA VAL A 154 -19.07 -28.81 10.40
C VAL A 154 -18.06 -29.95 10.23
N PHE A 155 -18.23 -30.79 9.21
CA PHE A 155 -17.30 -31.88 8.95
C PHE A 155 -15.89 -31.37 8.62
N THR A 156 -15.76 -30.35 7.76
CA THR A 156 -14.46 -29.77 7.39
C THR A 156 -13.79 -29.05 8.56
N SER A 157 -14.56 -28.38 9.43
CA SER A 157 -14.02 -27.58 10.54
C SER A 157 -13.74 -28.39 11.81
N LYS A 158 -14.60 -29.35 12.16
CA LYS A 158 -14.55 -30.10 13.43
C LYS A 158 -14.38 -31.60 13.27
N LYS A 159 -14.38 -32.13 12.04
CA LYS A 159 -14.42 -33.58 11.75
C LYS A 159 -15.64 -34.27 12.37
N ILE A 160 -16.73 -33.53 12.59
CA ILE A 160 -18.00 -34.07 13.10
C ILE A 160 -18.95 -34.30 11.93
N PHE A 161 -19.45 -35.52 11.77
CA PHE A 161 -20.44 -35.89 10.78
C PHE A 161 -21.85 -35.61 11.32
N ILE A 162 -22.62 -34.77 10.63
CA ILE A 162 -24.04 -34.56 10.93
C ILE A 162 -24.85 -35.48 10.01
N PRO A 163 -25.64 -36.44 10.54
CA PRO A 163 -26.46 -37.32 9.73
C PRO A 163 -27.45 -36.58 8.83
N ASP A 164 -27.76 -37.14 7.66
CA ASP A 164 -28.80 -36.56 6.82
C ASP A 164 -30.17 -36.59 7.52
N GLY A 165 -30.96 -35.55 7.29
CA GLY A 165 -32.25 -35.35 7.94
C GLY A 165 -32.20 -34.85 9.39
N ASN A 166 -31.02 -34.70 10.01
CA ASN A 166 -30.92 -33.98 11.28
C ASN A 166 -31.54 -32.59 11.17
N ARG A 167 -32.17 -32.11 12.25
CA ARG A 167 -32.85 -30.80 12.27
C ARG A 167 -32.22 -29.82 13.24
N CYS A 168 -32.23 -28.53 12.87
CA CYS A 168 -31.84 -27.41 13.73
C CYS A 168 -32.82 -26.24 13.59
N CYS A 169 -32.85 -25.32 14.56
CA CYS A 169 -33.61 -24.07 14.40
C CYS A 169 -33.04 -23.25 13.24
N SER A 170 -33.92 -22.57 12.49
CA SER A 170 -33.52 -21.69 11.38
C SER A 170 -32.60 -20.54 11.85
N THR A 171 -32.74 -20.11 13.09
CA THR A 171 -31.93 -19.06 13.72
C THR A 171 -30.46 -19.41 13.92
N HIS A 172 -30.08 -20.70 13.86
CA HIS A 172 -28.67 -21.11 13.92
C HIS A 172 -27.97 -21.02 12.56
N LEU A 173 -28.71 -20.71 11.48
CA LEU A 173 -28.21 -20.71 10.12
C LEU A 173 -28.18 -19.30 9.51
N ILE A 174 -27.10 -19.00 8.79
CA ILE A 174 -26.99 -17.87 7.87
C ILE A 174 -26.57 -18.39 6.50
N LYS A 175 -27.33 -18.05 5.44
CA LYS A 175 -27.09 -18.50 4.06
C LYS A 175 -26.83 -20.02 3.92
N LYS A 176 -27.61 -20.84 4.65
CA LYS A 176 -27.49 -22.32 4.69
C LYS A 176 -26.19 -22.85 5.33
N ARG A 177 -25.54 -22.07 6.20
CA ARG A 177 -24.34 -22.42 6.98
C ARG A 177 -24.57 -22.07 8.45
N PHE A 178 -23.90 -22.74 9.38
CA PHE A 178 -23.94 -22.38 10.80
C PHE A 178 -23.12 -21.12 11.08
N PHE A 179 -23.54 -20.34 12.06
CA PHE A 179 -22.67 -19.34 12.70
C PHE A 179 -21.45 -20.04 13.32
N GLU A 180 -20.32 -19.34 13.39
CA GLU A 180 -19.06 -19.92 13.83
C GLU A 180 -19.10 -20.38 15.29
N ASP A 181 -19.76 -19.60 16.16
CA ASP A 181 -19.96 -19.94 17.58
C ASP A 181 -20.80 -21.21 17.76
N GLU A 182 -21.80 -21.42 16.91
CA GLU A 182 -22.66 -22.62 16.96
C GLU A 182 -21.87 -23.89 16.65
N ILE A 183 -20.90 -23.83 15.72
CA ILE A 183 -20.05 -24.96 15.37
C ILE A 183 -19.20 -25.42 16.55
N ASN A 184 -18.76 -24.48 17.39
CA ASN A 184 -17.98 -24.78 18.59
C ASN A 184 -18.82 -25.45 19.69
N ASN A 185 -20.15 -25.28 19.67
CA ASN A 185 -21.06 -25.79 20.68
C ASN A 185 -21.70 -27.14 20.33
N ILE A 186 -21.37 -27.73 19.17
CA ILE A 186 -21.88 -29.03 18.74
C ILE A 186 -21.37 -30.13 19.67
N GLN A 187 -22.29 -30.75 20.41
CA GLN A 187 -21.98 -31.86 21.32
C GLN A 187 -21.82 -33.18 20.55
N VAL A 188 -20.74 -33.90 20.84
CA VAL A 188 -20.49 -35.25 20.30
C VAL A 188 -21.30 -36.26 21.12
N TYR A 189 -22.12 -37.04 20.43
CA TYR A 189 -22.95 -38.09 21.01
C TYR A 189 -22.29 -39.47 20.86
N THR A 190 -21.70 -39.77 19.70
CA THR A 190 -20.91 -41.00 19.45
C THR A 190 -19.67 -40.67 18.65
N HIS A 191 -18.63 -41.51 18.76
CA HIS A 191 -17.40 -41.41 17.97
C HIS A 191 -17.45 -42.15 16.62
N TYR A 192 -18.52 -42.92 16.40
CA TYR A 192 -18.80 -43.65 15.17
C TYR A 192 -20.09 -43.15 14.54
N SER A 193 -20.11 -43.15 13.22
CA SER A 193 -21.25 -42.74 12.40
C SER A 193 -21.55 -43.82 11.37
N SER A 194 -22.80 -44.27 11.34
CA SER A 194 -23.34 -45.02 10.21
C SER A 194 -23.67 -44.05 9.09
N ILE A 195 -22.95 -44.14 7.97
CA ILE A 195 -23.05 -43.24 6.83
C ILE A 195 -23.59 -44.02 5.63
N LYS A 196 -24.65 -43.50 5.01
CA LYS A 196 -25.24 -44.09 3.81
C LYS A 196 -24.25 -44.03 2.65
N LYS A 197 -24.20 -45.07 1.81
CA LYS A 197 -23.38 -45.08 0.59
C LYS A 197 -23.65 -43.87 -0.31
N SER A 198 -24.93 -43.47 -0.43
CA SER A 198 -25.34 -42.28 -1.18
C SER A 198 -24.78 -40.96 -0.60
N ASP A 199 -24.61 -40.87 0.72
CA ASP A 199 -23.98 -39.72 1.37
C ASP A 199 -22.46 -39.70 1.18
N VAL A 200 -21.81 -40.87 1.19
CA VAL A 200 -20.37 -41.00 0.87
C VAL A 200 -20.11 -40.57 -0.56
N ILE A 201 -20.90 -41.05 -1.53
CA ILE A 201 -20.81 -40.66 -2.94
C ILE A 201 -21.00 -39.14 -3.07
N LYS A 202 -22.05 -38.57 -2.49
CA LYS A 202 -22.28 -37.12 -2.49
C LYS A 202 -21.11 -36.35 -1.88
N LEU A 203 -20.51 -36.84 -0.79
CA LEU A 203 -19.36 -36.20 -0.16
C LEU A 203 -18.14 -36.22 -1.09
N LEU A 204 -17.83 -37.37 -1.70
CA LEU A 204 -16.71 -37.55 -2.62
C LEU A 204 -16.88 -36.74 -3.92
N GLU A 205 -18.08 -36.69 -4.49
CA GLU A 205 -18.41 -35.85 -5.65
C GLU A 205 -18.22 -34.36 -5.30
N ASN A 206 -18.66 -33.93 -4.12
CA ASN A 206 -18.47 -32.57 -3.66
C ASN A 206 -17.00 -32.24 -3.34
N LEU A 207 -16.22 -33.22 -2.89
CA LEU A 207 -14.77 -33.06 -2.67
C LEU A 207 -14.04 -32.94 -4.01
N ARG A 208 -14.42 -33.76 -5.01
CA ARG A 208 -13.87 -33.66 -6.37
C ARG A 208 -14.06 -32.25 -6.94
N VAL A 209 -15.28 -31.71 -6.85
CA VAL A 209 -15.57 -30.35 -7.31
C VAL A 209 -14.79 -29.27 -6.52
N ASP A 210 -14.55 -29.46 -5.24
CA ASP A 210 -13.84 -28.47 -4.41
C ASP A 210 -12.30 -28.54 -4.50
N ILE A 211 -11.73 -29.69 -4.88
CA ILE A 211 -10.29 -29.86 -5.08
C ILE A 211 -9.83 -29.10 -6.33
N ASP A 212 -10.65 -29.09 -7.38
CA ASP A 212 -10.34 -28.41 -8.63
C ASP A 212 -10.60 -26.89 -8.57
N LYS A 213 -11.14 -26.37 -7.47
CA LYS A 213 -11.44 -24.93 -7.32
C LYS A 213 -10.19 -24.12 -7.02
N GLU A 214 -9.84 -23.27 -7.97
CA GLU A 214 -8.82 -22.26 -7.82
C GLU A 214 -9.28 -21.13 -6.89
N LEU A 215 -8.33 -20.28 -6.51
CA LEU A 215 -8.64 -19.12 -5.67
C LEU A 215 -9.62 -18.16 -6.36
N THR A 216 -9.55 -18.03 -7.68
CA THR A 216 -10.53 -17.28 -8.48
C THR A 216 -11.94 -17.85 -8.35
N ASP A 217 -12.12 -19.17 -8.27
CA ASP A 217 -13.45 -19.77 -8.13
C ASP A 217 -14.03 -19.46 -6.76
N LYS A 218 -13.21 -19.58 -5.71
CA LYS A 218 -13.59 -19.21 -4.34
C LYS A 218 -13.95 -17.73 -4.22
N ILE A 219 -13.27 -16.86 -4.97
CA ILE A 219 -13.63 -15.45 -5.08
C ILE A 219 -14.99 -15.30 -5.75
N GLY A 220 -15.22 -15.98 -6.88
CA GLY A 220 -16.47 -15.91 -7.63
C GLY A 220 -17.69 -16.38 -6.83
N GLU A 221 -17.50 -17.35 -5.94
CA GLU A 221 -18.53 -17.90 -5.04
C GLU A 221 -18.67 -17.13 -3.72
N CYS A 222 -17.90 -16.06 -3.50
CA CYS A 222 -17.80 -15.35 -2.22
C CYS A 222 -17.48 -16.29 -1.03
N SER A 223 -16.66 -17.31 -1.27
CA SER A 223 -16.30 -18.34 -0.28
C SER A 223 -14.85 -18.23 0.23
N LEU A 224 -14.05 -17.32 -0.34
CA LEU A 224 -12.74 -16.96 0.21
C LEU A 224 -12.91 -16.33 1.62
N SER A 225 -12.06 -16.73 2.56
CA SER A 225 -12.04 -16.15 3.92
C SER A 225 -11.83 -14.64 3.88
N GLU A 226 -12.50 -13.92 4.78
CA GLU A 226 -12.43 -12.46 4.85
C GLU A 226 -11.01 -11.92 5.13
N GLU A 227 -10.22 -12.61 5.95
CA GLU A 227 -8.81 -12.27 6.19
C GLU A 227 -7.99 -12.24 4.88
N ARG A 228 -8.10 -13.29 4.06
CA ARG A 228 -7.41 -13.36 2.76
C ARG A 228 -7.92 -12.30 1.79
N LEU A 229 -9.22 -12.02 1.79
CA LEU A 229 -9.80 -10.95 0.98
C LEU A 229 -9.21 -9.58 1.37
N LEU A 230 -9.14 -9.28 2.67
CA LEU A 230 -8.54 -8.06 3.21
C LEU A 230 -7.07 -7.94 2.85
N ILE A 231 -6.31 -9.04 2.83
CA ILE A 231 -4.92 -9.04 2.35
C ILE A 231 -4.87 -8.65 0.87
N PHE A 232 -5.71 -9.26 0.03
CA PHE A 232 -5.73 -9.04 -1.42
C PHE A 232 -6.24 -7.65 -1.82
N THR A 233 -7.31 -7.16 -1.21
CA THR A 233 -8.02 -5.95 -1.67
C THR A 233 -7.99 -4.81 -0.66
N GLY A 234 -7.76 -5.12 0.62
CA GLY A 234 -7.93 -4.17 1.72
C GLY A 234 -9.39 -3.90 2.10
N LEU A 235 -10.34 -4.68 1.55
CA LEU A 235 -11.77 -4.49 1.72
C LEU A 235 -12.44 -5.78 2.20
N THR A 236 -13.52 -5.63 2.97
CA THR A 236 -14.40 -6.72 3.42
C THR A 236 -15.31 -7.20 2.28
N TRP A 237 -15.97 -8.35 2.48
CA TRP A 237 -16.94 -8.83 1.49
C TRP A 237 -18.10 -7.86 1.29
N GLU A 238 -18.56 -7.22 2.36
CA GLU A 238 -19.59 -6.18 2.31
C GLU A 238 -19.17 -5.03 1.38
N ASN A 239 -17.94 -4.52 1.53
CA ASN A 239 -17.41 -3.46 0.69
C ASN A 239 -17.32 -3.89 -0.79
N ILE A 240 -16.90 -5.13 -1.06
CA ILE A 240 -16.80 -5.68 -2.41
C ILE A 240 -18.18 -5.81 -3.07
N ILE A 241 -19.18 -6.29 -2.33
CA ILE A 241 -20.56 -6.40 -2.82
C ILE A 241 -21.12 -5.00 -3.12
N MET A 242 -20.89 -4.04 -2.21
CA MET A 242 -21.32 -2.66 -2.41
C MET A 242 -20.71 -2.06 -3.69
N LEU A 243 -19.41 -2.26 -3.94
CA LEU A 243 -18.77 -1.82 -5.18
C LEU A 243 -19.35 -2.51 -6.41
N ARG A 244 -19.57 -3.83 -6.36
CA ARG A 244 -20.16 -4.60 -7.44
C ARG A 244 -21.54 -4.07 -7.81
N ASP A 245 -22.35 -3.67 -6.83
CA ASP A 245 -23.70 -3.15 -7.07
C ASP A 245 -23.67 -1.75 -7.72
N MET A 246 -22.58 -1.01 -7.60
CA MET A 246 -22.37 0.24 -8.35
C MET A 246 -21.97 0.02 -9.82
N MET A 247 -21.48 -1.18 -10.18
CA MET A 247 -20.95 -1.50 -11.52
C MET A 247 -22.05 -1.97 -12.48
N THR A 248 -22.99 -1.07 -12.80
CA THR A 248 -24.22 -1.37 -13.54
C THR A 248 -24.03 -1.64 -15.03
N SER A 249 -22.91 -1.24 -15.64
CA SER A 249 -22.59 -1.55 -17.05
C SER A 249 -21.82 -2.87 -17.21
N LEU A 250 -21.17 -3.35 -16.15
CA LEU A 250 -20.37 -4.57 -16.22
C LEU A 250 -21.27 -5.82 -16.19
N ARG A 251 -20.94 -6.81 -17.01
CA ARG A 251 -21.70 -8.08 -17.11
C ARG A 251 -20.80 -9.26 -16.80
N ASN A 252 -21.42 -10.34 -16.32
CA ASN A 252 -20.74 -11.64 -16.24
C ASN A 252 -20.41 -12.11 -17.67
N THR A 253 -19.28 -12.79 -17.81
CA THR A 253 -18.90 -13.51 -19.05
C THR A 253 -18.75 -14.98 -18.71
N GLU A 254 -18.62 -15.83 -19.73
CA GLU A 254 -18.37 -17.27 -19.54
C GLU A 254 -17.11 -17.53 -18.71
N SER A 255 -16.08 -16.70 -18.88
CA SER A 255 -14.78 -16.85 -18.21
C SER A 255 -14.70 -16.21 -16.82
N ARG A 256 -15.63 -15.33 -16.44
CA ARG A 256 -15.59 -14.64 -15.14
C ARG A 256 -16.88 -13.91 -14.75
N ASN A 257 -17.14 -13.83 -13.46
CA ASN A 257 -18.15 -12.93 -12.91
C ASN A 257 -17.56 -11.57 -12.49
N ILE A 258 -18.44 -10.61 -12.18
CA ILE A 258 -18.05 -9.24 -11.78
C ILE A 258 -17.16 -9.23 -10.53
N ILE A 259 -17.46 -10.07 -9.54
CA ILE A 259 -16.70 -10.16 -8.28
C ILE A 259 -15.26 -10.59 -8.54
N GLN A 260 -15.06 -11.59 -9.40
CA GLN A 260 -13.72 -12.04 -9.81
C GLN A 260 -12.93 -10.92 -10.46
N ALA A 261 -13.51 -10.20 -11.43
CA ALA A 261 -12.86 -9.06 -12.07
C ALA A 261 -12.45 -7.98 -11.07
N LEU A 262 -13.38 -7.63 -10.17
CA LEU A 262 -13.17 -6.60 -9.16
C LEU A 262 -12.06 -6.96 -8.19
N VAL A 263 -12.06 -8.18 -7.65
CA VAL A 263 -11.02 -8.63 -6.71
C VAL A 263 -9.66 -8.73 -7.40
N VAL A 264 -9.59 -9.21 -8.64
CA VAL A 264 -8.34 -9.25 -9.42
C VAL A 264 -7.79 -7.83 -9.64
N PHE A 265 -8.65 -6.88 -10.05
CA PHE A 265 -8.27 -5.48 -10.22
C PHE A 265 -7.78 -4.85 -8.91
N LEU A 266 -8.51 -5.02 -7.81
CA LEU A 266 -8.13 -4.47 -6.51
C LEU A 266 -6.83 -5.10 -6.00
N PHE A 267 -6.62 -6.40 -6.26
CA PHE A 267 -5.36 -7.06 -5.92
C PHE A 267 -4.20 -6.51 -6.73
N LYS A 268 -4.38 -6.23 -8.02
CA LYS A 268 -3.40 -5.53 -8.84
C LYS A 268 -3.10 -4.13 -8.31
N LEU A 269 -4.13 -3.32 -8.03
CA LEU A 269 -4.00 -1.96 -7.53
C LEU A 269 -3.29 -1.90 -6.17
N ARG A 270 -3.66 -2.80 -5.25
CA ARG A 270 -3.08 -2.88 -3.91
C ARG A 270 -1.66 -3.39 -3.89
N SER A 271 -1.37 -4.47 -4.62
CA SER A 271 -0.06 -5.13 -4.57
C SER A 271 0.99 -4.52 -5.50
N GLY A 272 0.56 -3.99 -6.65
CA GLY A 272 1.46 -3.57 -7.72
C GLY A 272 2.21 -4.73 -8.39
N ASN A 273 1.83 -5.98 -8.13
CA ASN A 273 2.52 -7.16 -8.65
C ASN A 273 2.35 -7.32 -10.17
N SER A 274 3.25 -8.08 -10.80
CA SER A 274 3.15 -8.42 -12.22
C SER A 274 1.90 -9.24 -12.52
N ASN A 275 1.41 -9.18 -13.75
CA ASN A 275 0.26 -9.99 -14.17
C ASN A 275 0.54 -11.49 -14.05
N ASN A 276 1.77 -11.92 -14.32
CA ASN A 276 2.20 -13.32 -14.14
C ASN A 276 2.04 -13.76 -12.69
N THR A 277 2.50 -12.93 -11.75
CA THR A 277 2.40 -13.22 -10.32
C THR A 277 0.94 -13.30 -9.87
N ILE A 278 0.10 -12.34 -10.30
CA ILE A 278 -1.31 -12.34 -9.91
C ILE A 278 -2.05 -13.53 -10.51
N ALA A 279 -1.80 -13.86 -11.78
CA ALA A 279 -2.41 -15.02 -12.42
C ALA A 279 -2.00 -16.33 -11.73
N ALA A 280 -0.72 -16.50 -11.42
CA ALA A 280 -0.23 -17.67 -10.69
C ALA A 280 -0.82 -17.78 -9.28
N VAL A 281 -0.93 -16.66 -8.56
CA VAL A 281 -1.50 -16.65 -7.19
C VAL A 281 -3.00 -16.96 -7.20
N LEU A 282 -3.73 -16.51 -8.22
CA LEU A 282 -5.18 -16.64 -8.25
C LEU A 282 -5.68 -17.87 -9.03
N GLY A 283 -4.81 -18.56 -9.77
CA GLY A 283 -5.20 -19.69 -10.61
C GLY A 283 -5.83 -19.25 -11.95
N LEU A 284 -5.41 -18.11 -12.50
CA LEU A 284 -5.85 -17.66 -13.82
C LEU A 284 -5.07 -18.39 -14.93
N GLU A 285 -5.77 -18.87 -15.95
CA GLU A 285 -5.16 -19.57 -17.10
C GLU A 285 -4.11 -18.72 -17.82
N ARG A 286 -4.37 -17.41 -17.96
CA ARG A 286 -3.51 -16.49 -18.71
C ARG A 286 -3.27 -15.19 -17.96
N PRO A 287 -2.00 -14.74 -17.87
CA PRO A 287 -1.66 -13.42 -17.30
C PRO A 287 -2.41 -12.25 -17.93
N GLN A 288 -2.78 -12.37 -19.21
CA GLN A 288 -3.55 -11.35 -19.93
C GLN A 288 -4.93 -11.09 -19.31
N GLN A 289 -5.55 -12.10 -18.68
CA GLN A 289 -6.85 -11.93 -18.00
C GLN A 289 -6.80 -10.85 -16.92
N VAL A 290 -5.68 -10.67 -16.24
CA VAL A 290 -5.51 -9.60 -15.24
C VAL A 290 -5.69 -8.22 -15.87
N SER A 291 -5.10 -8.01 -17.05
CA SER A 291 -5.25 -6.76 -17.81
C SER A 291 -6.67 -6.59 -18.34
N ASP A 292 -7.27 -7.65 -18.88
CA ASP A 292 -8.62 -7.61 -19.46
C ASP A 292 -9.67 -7.31 -18.38
N PHE A 293 -9.52 -7.93 -17.20
CA PHE A 293 -10.37 -7.68 -16.05
C PHE A 293 -10.20 -6.24 -15.58
N SER A 294 -8.95 -5.78 -15.44
CA SER A 294 -8.65 -4.40 -15.05
C SER A 294 -9.25 -3.39 -16.01
N ALA A 295 -9.13 -3.60 -17.32
CA ALA A 295 -9.72 -2.73 -18.34
C ALA A 295 -11.25 -2.66 -18.22
N SER A 296 -11.91 -3.80 -17.99
CA SER A 296 -13.37 -3.84 -17.82
C SER A 296 -13.83 -3.12 -16.54
N ILE A 297 -13.07 -3.24 -15.45
CA ILE A 297 -13.36 -2.56 -14.18
C ILE A 297 -13.11 -1.05 -14.30
N LEU A 298 -12.01 -0.64 -14.94
CA LEU A 298 -11.73 0.76 -15.23
C LEU A 298 -12.90 1.39 -16.01
N SER A 299 -13.35 0.75 -17.09
CA SER A 299 -14.47 1.27 -17.90
C SER A 299 -15.77 1.39 -17.10
N SER A 300 -16.07 0.43 -16.22
CA SER A 300 -17.26 0.49 -15.37
C SER A 300 -17.14 1.58 -14.30
N PHE A 301 -15.98 1.79 -13.68
CA PHE A 301 -15.76 2.92 -12.77
C PHE A 301 -15.97 4.26 -13.48
N GLU A 302 -15.40 4.42 -14.67
CA GLU A 302 -15.49 5.64 -15.46
C GLU A 302 -16.94 5.98 -15.87
N LYS A 303 -17.76 4.96 -16.18
CA LYS A 303 -19.15 5.15 -16.62
C LYS A 303 -20.16 5.20 -15.49
N ASP A 304 -20.05 4.28 -14.54
CA ASP A 304 -21.14 3.98 -13.60
C ASP A 304 -20.90 4.62 -12.22
N VAL A 305 -19.64 4.74 -11.81
CA VAL A 305 -19.29 5.06 -10.41
C VAL A 305 -18.81 6.50 -10.27
N LEU A 306 -17.72 6.88 -10.93
CA LEU A 306 -17.06 8.16 -10.72
C LEU A 306 -17.95 9.37 -11.08
N PRO A 307 -18.67 9.40 -12.23
CA PRO A 307 -19.41 10.60 -12.65
C PRO A 307 -20.42 11.14 -11.64
N SER A 308 -20.99 10.26 -10.80
CA SER A 308 -22.01 10.63 -9.80
C SER A 308 -21.52 10.57 -8.35
N ARG A 309 -20.27 10.10 -8.10
CA ARG A 309 -19.80 9.82 -6.73
C ARG A 309 -18.41 10.35 -6.39
N PHE A 310 -17.60 10.76 -7.37
CA PHE A 310 -16.25 11.25 -7.12
C PHE A 310 -15.79 12.26 -8.17
N GLY A 311 -15.00 13.23 -7.73
CA GLY A 311 -14.50 14.31 -8.57
C GLY A 311 -15.32 15.58 -8.44
N ILE A 312 -14.81 16.66 -9.01
CA ILE A 312 -15.37 18.01 -8.89
C ILE A 312 -16.86 18.06 -9.28
N GLN A 313 -17.23 17.38 -10.38
CA GLN A 313 -18.60 17.38 -10.89
C GLN A 313 -19.62 16.67 -9.98
N ALA A 314 -19.16 15.67 -9.22
CA ALA A 314 -20.00 14.93 -8.29
C ALA A 314 -20.02 15.55 -6.89
N ALA A 315 -19.17 16.54 -6.62
CA ALA A 315 -19.00 17.09 -5.29
C ALA A 315 -20.16 18.04 -4.93
N ASN A 316 -20.69 17.88 -3.73
CA ASN A 316 -21.64 18.81 -3.15
C ASN A 316 -20.91 19.80 -2.23
N ARG A 317 -21.00 21.11 -2.52
CA ARG A 317 -20.28 22.15 -1.74
C ARG A 317 -20.57 22.09 -0.25
N GLN A 318 -21.84 21.93 0.16
CA GLN A 318 -22.19 21.86 1.58
C GLN A 318 -21.52 20.67 2.25
N HIS A 319 -21.54 19.49 1.60
CA HIS A 319 -20.83 18.33 2.10
C HIS A 319 -19.33 18.62 2.27
N LEU A 320 -18.69 19.32 1.32
CA LEU A 320 -17.26 19.66 1.43
C LEU A 320 -16.98 20.62 2.60
N ILE A 321 -17.87 21.58 2.86
CA ILE A 321 -17.76 22.48 4.02
C ILE A 321 -17.85 21.67 5.33
N ASP A 322 -18.75 20.69 5.39
CA ASP A 322 -18.89 19.79 6.55
C ASP A 322 -17.62 18.95 6.78
N GLN A 323 -16.82 18.71 5.73
CA GLN A 323 -15.51 18.04 5.78
C GLN A 323 -14.35 18.99 6.18
N THR A 324 -14.64 20.14 6.79
CA THR A 324 -13.61 21.02 7.34
C THR A 324 -13.19 20.59 8.75
N ALA A 325 -11.89 20.36 8.96
CA ALA A 325 -11.36 19.93 10.25
C ALA A 325 -11.57 21.00 11.34
N PRO A 326 -11.93 20.62 12.59
CA PRO A 326 -12.13 21.56 13.69
C PRO A 326 -10.92 22.47 13.94
N VAL A 327 -9.69 21.94 13.83
CA VAL A 327 -8.46 22.72 14.00
C VAL A 327 -8.34 23.84 12.95
N ALA A 328 -8.73 23.59 11.71
CA ALA A 328 -8.69 24.60 10.66
C ALA A 328 -9.76 25.68 10.90
N LYS A 329 -10.97 25.27 11.32
CA LYS A 329 -12.05 26.21 11.68
C LYS A 329 -11.60 27.21 12.74
N ILE A 330 -10.97 26.71 13.82
CA ILE A 330 -10.59 27.57 14.95
C ILE A 330 -9.35 28.42 14.63
N LEU A 331 -8.31 27.87 13.99
CA LEU A 331 -7.07 28.61 13.73
C LEU A 331 -7.28 29.76 12.76
N TYR A 332 -8.14 29.57 11.76
CA TYR A 332 -8.33 30.50 10.65
C TYR A 332 -9.69 31.18 10.64
N ASP A 333 -10.55 30.93 11.62
CA ASP A 333 -11.93 31.44 11.65
C ASP A 333 -12.66 31.14 10.33
N ILE A 334 -12.70 29.85 9.97
CA ILE A 334 -13.43 29.39 8.77
C ILE A 334 -14.91 29.37 9.09
N ARG A 335 -15.66 30.30 8.47
CA ARG A 335 -17.10 30.42 8.64
C ARG A 335 -17.84 29.22 8.03
N GLY A 336 -19.09 29.00 8.45
CA GLY A 336 -19.91 27.87 8.00
C GLY A 336 -20.32 27.91 6.52
N ASP A 337 -20.01 28.99 5.80
CA ASP A 337 -20.22 29.17 4.35
C ASP A 337 -18.92 29.05 3.54
N GLN A 338 -17.76 28.97 4.20
CA GLN A 338 -16.44 28.98 3.57
C GLN A 338 -15.85 27.58 3.42
N LEU A 339 -15.25 27.32 2.27
CA LEU A 339 -14.53 26.10 1.97
C LEU A 339 -13.04 26.25 2.28
N GLY A 340 -12.46 25.27 2.97
CA GLY A 340 -11.02 25.17 3.22
C GLY A 340 -10.40 24.04 2.41
N LEU A 341 -9.57 24.38 1.43
CA LEU A 341 -8.93 23.44 0.51
C LEU A 341 -7.43 23.32 0.76
N VAL A 342 -6.93 22.10 0.58
CA VAL A 342 -5.51 21.76 0.57
C VAL A 342 -5.21 21.15 -0.80
N CYS A 343 -4.18 21.65 -1.46
CA CYS A 343 -3.79 21.20 -2.79
C CYS A 343 -2.33 20.78 -2.78
N ASP A 344 -2.01 19.63 -3.37
CA ASP A 344 -0.62 19.22 -3.54
C ASP A 344 -0.44 18.22 -4.70
N GLY A 345 0.72 18.32 -5.35
CA GLY A 345 1.15 17.37 -6.37
C GLY A 345 1.74 16.12 -5.73
N THR A 346 1.44 14.96 -6.29
CA THR A 346 2.15 13.71 -5.97
C THR A 346 2.85 13.16 -7.21
N TYR A 347 3.55 12.05 -7.06
CA TYR A 347 4.36 11.47 -8.14
C TYR A 347 3.93 10.04 -8.44
N LEU A 348 3.59 9.79 -9.71
CA LEU A 348 3.43 8.45 -10.25
C LEU A 348 4.67 8.13 -11.09
N ARG A 349 5.59 7.33 -10.53
CA ARG A 349 6.79 6.89 -11.25
C ARG A 349 6.41 5.88 -12.31
N HIS A 350 7.05 5.95 -13.47
CA HIS A 350 6.82 4.97 -14.54
C HIS A 350 8.13 4.51 -15.18
N GLU A 351 8.04 3.50 -16.04
CA GLU A 351 9.16 3.00 -16.81
C GLU A 351 9.74 4.05 -17.75
N LYS A 352 11.02 3.89 -18.12
CA LYS A 352 11.62 4.74 -19.15
C LYS A 352 10.85 4.54 -20.47
N SER A 353 10.43 5.63 -21.10
CA SER A 353 9.73 5.59 -22.38
C SER A 353 10.72 5.51 -23.55
N SER A 354 10.38 4.73 -24.57
CA SER A 354 11.06 4.74 -25.86
C SER A 354 10.71 5.98 -26.70
N ASN A 355 9.62 6.69 -26.36
CA ASN A 355 9.31 7.99 -26.92
C ASN A 355 10.22 9.04 -26.26
N ASN A 356 11.29 9.41 -26.96
CA ASN A 356 12.29 10.36 -26.46
C ASN A 356 11.72 11.73 -26.10
N GLU A 357 10.67 12.20 -26.80
CA GLU A 357 10.03 13.48 -26.47
C GLU A 357 9.28 13.39 -25.14
N TYR A 358 8.42 12.39 -25.00
CA TYR A 358 7.71 12.15 -23.75
C TYR A 358 8.69 11.87 -22.60
N GLN A 359 9.77 11.13 -22.85
CA GLN A 359 10.80 10.84 -21.86
C GLN A 359 11.46 12.12 -21.32
N ARG A 360 11.68 13.15 -22.15
CA ARG A 360 12.21 14.43 -21.68
C ARG A 360 11.21 15.18 -20.80
N LYS A 361 9.92 15.18 -21.17
CA LYS A 361 8.84 15.86 -20.43
C LYS A 361 8.48 15.16 -19.10
N SER A 362 8.62 13.83 -19.05
CA SER A 362 8.34 13.02 -17.87
C SER A 362 9.53 12.83 -16.93
N TYR A 363 10.75 13.20 -17.32
CA TYR A 363 11.90 13.06 -16.45
C TYR A 363 11.97 14.19 -15.41
N SER A 364 11.89 13.85 -14.13
CA SER A 364 12.10 14.80 -13.04
C SER A 364 13.58 14.97 -12.73
N GLY A 365 14.12 16.17 -12.95
CA GLY A 365 15.49 16.51 -12.54
C GLY A 365 15.70 16.48 -11.02
N GLN A 366 14.64 16.70 -10.23
CA GLN A 366 14.67 16.67 -8.76
C GLN A 366 14.60 15.23 -8.23
N LYS A 367 13.68 14.41 -8.75
CA LYS A 367 13.50 13.01 -8.30
C LYS A 367 14.38 12.00 -9.05
N LYS A 368 15.12 12.46 -10.07
CA LYS A 368 16.03 11.66 -10.92
C LYS A 368 15.36 10.41 -11.51
N ALA A 369 14.09 10.53 -11.89
CA ALA A 369 13.30 9.42 -12.40
C ALA A 369 12.22 9.89 -13.40
N PRO A 370 11.81 9.05 -14.37
CA PRO A 370 10.60 9.25 -15.15
C PRO A 370 9.35 9.15 -14.26
N LEU A 371 8.50 10.17 -14.31
CA LEU A 371 7.25 10.24 -13.56
C LEU A 371 6.24 11.15 -14.27
N CYS A 372 4.98 11.02 -13.89
CA CYS A 372 3.96 12.02 -14.12
C CYS A 372 3.36 12.45 -12.77
N LYS A 373 2.62 13.57 -12.77
CA LYS A 373 2.13 14.19 -11.54
C LYS A 373 0.61 14.14 -11.43
N PRO A 374 0.02 13.23 -10.65
CA PRO A 374 -1.35 13.41 -10.17
C PRO A 374 -1.42 14.59 -9.20
N PHE A 375 -2.48 15.40 -9.26
CA PHE A 375 -2.65 16.58 -8.42
C PHE A 375 -3.88 16.42 -7.53
N THR A 376 -3.66 16.36 -6.23
CA THR A 376 -4.73 16.09 -5.25
C THR A 376 -5.32 17.39 -4.75
N ILE A 377 -6.65 17.48 -4.74
CA ILE A 377 -7.41 18.53 -4.07
C ILE A 377 -8.22 17.86 -2.97
N CYS A 378 -8.02 18.27 -1.72
CA CYS A 378 -8.78 17.72 -0.59
C CYS A 378 -9.17 18.80 0.41
N THR A 379 -10.14 18.50 1.28
CA THR A 379 -10.50 19.38 2.39
C THR A 379 -9.48 19.27 3.52
N THR A 380 -9.61 20.14 4.53
CA THR A 380 -8.70 20.18 5.69
C THR A 380 -8.77 18.96 6.61
N ASN A 381 -9.75 18.05 6.44
CA ASN A 381 -9.79 16.75 7.13
C ASN A 381 -9.38 15.55 6.24
N GLY A 382 -8.95 15.83 5.01
CA GLY A 382 -8.46 14.85 4.04
C GLY A 382 -9.54 14.19 3.19
N TYR A 383 -10.77 14.70 3.16
CA TYR A 383 -11.74 14.28 2.15
C TYR A 383 -11.25 14.71 0.77
N ILE A 384 -11.02 13.75 -0.12
CA ILE A 384 -10.46 14.00 -1.45
C ILE A 384 -11.58 14.48 -2.38
N ILE A 385 -11.47 15.67 -2.94
CA ILE A 385 -12.45 16.20 -3.89
C ILE A 385 -12.20 15.58 -5.26
N ASP A 386 -10.97 15.66 -5.74
CA ASP A 386 -10.53 15.03 -6.99
C ASP A 386 -9.02 14.80 -6.98
N ILE A 387 -8.56 13.91 -7.87
CA ILE A 387 -7.16 13.74 -8.21
C ILE A 387 -7.03 13.99 -9.71
N LEU A 388 -6.55 15.19 -10.06
CA LEU A 388 -6.46 15.70 -11.42
C LEU A 388 -5.14 15.31 -12.10
N GLY A 389 -5.08 15.54 -13.41
CA GLY A 389 -3.94 15.18 -14.25
C GLY A 389 -4.07 13.76 -14.84
N PRO A 390 -2.94 13.07 -15.09
CA PRO A 390 -1.60 13.45 -14.67
C PRO A 390 -1.00 14.61 -15.49
N TYR A 391 -0.20 15.44 -14.85
CA TYR A 391 0.58 16.53 -15.44
C TYR A 391 2.04 16.10 -15.70
N TYR A 392 2.80 16.90 -16.46
CA TYR A 392 4.19 16.59 -16.74
C TYR A 392 5.06 16.74 -15.48
N ALA A 393 6.18 15.99 -15.43
CA ALA A 393 7.12 16.08 -14.32
C ALA A 393 7.73 17.48 -14.13
N THR A 394 7.81 18.24 -15.22
CA THR A 394 8.36 19.60 -15.29
C THR A 394 7.37 20.69 -14.88
N ASP A 395 6.07 20.38 -14.81
CA ASP A 395 5.06 21.35 -14.39
C ASP A 395 5.16 21.55 -12.88
N ASN A 396 5.36 22.79 -12.44
CA ASN A 396 5.34 23.10 -11.01
C ASN A 396 3.89 23.19 -10.50
N ASP A 397 3.72 23.03 -9.19
CA ASP A 397 2.38 22.88 -8.61
C ASP A 397 1.56 24.19 -8.69
N ALA A 398 2.23 25.35 -8.69
CA ALA A 398 1.59 26.65 -8.94
C ALA A 398 0.93 26.73 -10.33
N LYS A 399 1.65 26.32 -11.40
CA LYS A 399 1.14 26.30 -12.78
C LYS A 399 0.01 25.29 -12.95
N ILE A 400 0.11 24.14 -12.29
CA ILE A 400 -0.94 23.14 -12.29
C ILE A 400 -2.22 23.72 -11.67
N LEU A 401 -2.13 24.31 -10.47
CA LEU A 401 -3.29 24.94 -9.81
C LEU A 401 -3.84 26.09 -10.65
N GLU A 402 -2.99 26.90 -11.29
CA GLU A 402 -3.42 27.94 -12.20
C GLU A 402 -4.28 27.39 -13.36
N SER A 403 -3.84 26.29 -13.98
CA SER A 403 -4.58 25.64 -15.07
C SER A 403 -5.94 25.10 -14.61
N ILE A 404 -6.01 24.58 -13.38
CA ILE A 404 -7.23 24.05 -12.77
C ILE A 404 -8.25 25.17 -12.51
N LEU A 405 -7.77 26.33 -12.04
CA LEU A 405 -8.62 27.50 -11.80
C LEU A 405 -9.12 28.17 -13.08
N ASN A 406 -8.41 27.98 -14.20
CA ASN A 406 -8.80 28.50 -15.51
C ASN A 406 -9.88 27.65 -16.20
N ASP A 407 -10.12 26.42 -15.74
CA ASP A 407 -11.18 25.59 -16.30
C ASP A 407 -12.55 26.09 -15.81
N PRO A 408 -13.40 26.67 -16.67
CA PRO A 408 -14.70 27.21 -16.26
C PRO A 408 -15.66 26.12 -15.80
N ASN A 409 -15.43 24.87 -16.21
CA ASN A 409 -16.20 23.71 -15.75
C ASN A 409 -15.51 22.99 -14.60
N GLY A 410 -14.34 23.47 -14.15
CA GLY A 410 -13.49 22.80 -13.18
C GLY A 410 -13.79 23.23 -11.74
N LEU A 411 -12.72 23.32 -10.94
CA LEU A 411 -12.80 23.60 -9.50
C LEU A 411 -13.55 24.89 -9.19
N ILE A 412 -13.47 25.89 -10.08
CA ILE A 412 -14.09 27.20 -9.89
C ILE A 412 -15.60 27.13 -9.66
N THR A 413 -16.27 26.11 -10.20
CA THR A 413 -17.71 25.87 -10.03
C THR A 413 -18.11 25.57 -8.57
N LEU A 414 -17.17 25.09 -7.76
CA LEU A 414 -17.37 24.79 -6.35
C LEU A 414 -16.98 25.92 -5.42
N LEU A 415 -16.30 26.97 -5.90
CA LEU A 415 -15.67 28.00 -5.06
C LEU A 415 -16.53 29.25 -4.92
N GLN A 416 -16.36 29.96 -3.81
CA GLN A 416 -16.96 31.27 -3.54
C GLN A 416 -15.93 32.23 -2.95
N GLU A 417 -16.21 33.52 -3.04
CA GLU A 417 -15.37 34.57 -2.47
C GLU A 417 -15.12 34.32 -0.97
N GLY A 418 -13.86 34.48 -0.56
CA GLY A 418 -13.42 34.22 0.81
C GLY A 418 -13.08 32.77 1.13
N ASP A 419 -13.28 31.82 0.20
CA ASP A 419 -12.76 30.45 0.36
C ASP A 419 -11.24 30.44 0.54
N LYS A 420 -10.73 29.47 1.30
CA LYS A 420 -9.35 29.44 1.77
C LYS A 420 -8.56 28.28 1.15
N PHE A 421 -7.37 28.58 0.67
CA PHE A 421 -6.41 27.60 0.14
C PHE A 421 -5.19 27.50 1.06
N PHE A 422 -4.93 26.32 1.61
CA PHE A 422 -3.76 26.00 2.42
C PHE A 422 -2.71 25.32 1.54
N LEU A 423 -1.66 26.06 1.19
CA LEU A 423 -0.70 25.70 0.15
C LEU A 423 0.72 25.63 0.69
N ASP A 424 1.58 24.90 -0.02
CA ASP A 424 3.01 24.89 0.25
C ASP A 424 3.73 26.08 -0.43
N ARG A 425 4.97 26.37 -0.03
CA ARG A 425 5.81 27.44 -0.60
C ARG A 425 5.98 27.33 -2.12
N GLY A 426 5.90 26.11 -2.67
CA GLY A 426 5.92 25.84 -4.11
C GLY A 426 4.80 26.52 -4.90
N PHE A 427 3.74 26.99 -4.24
CA PHE A 427 2.59 27.67 -4.85
C PHE A 427 2.73 29.20 -4.92
N ARG A 428 3.85 29.78 -4.48
CA ARG A 428 4.05 31.24 -4.42
C ARG A 428 3.64 31.98 -5.70
N ASP A 429 3.84 31.38 -6.88
CA ASP A 429 3.62 32.02 -8.17
C ASP A 429 2.12 32.12 -8.55
N VAL A 430 1.20 31.43 -7.83
CA VAL A 430 -0.26 31.47 -8.09
C VAL A 430 -1.04 32.29 -7.06
N ILE A 431 -0.39 32.75 -5.99
CA ILE A 431 -1.02 33.48 -4.87
C ILE A 431 -1.77 34.73 -5.36
N GLN A 432 -1.14 35.54 -6.22
CA GLN A 432 -1.76 36.76 -6.75
C GLN A 432 -3.06 36.46 -7.51
N LYS A 433 -3.11 35.34 -8.25
CA LYS A 433 -4.29 34.93 -8.99
C LYS A 433 -5.44 34.54 -8.06
N LEU A 434 -5.14 33.78 -7.00
CA LEU A 434 -6.13 33.43 -5.98
C LEU A 434 -6.72 34.69 -5.34
N SER A 435 -5.88 35.67 -5.00
CA SER A 435 -6.34 36.96 -4.47
C SER A 435 -7.20 37.75 -5.45
N ASN A 436 -6.84 37.77 -6.74
CA ASN A 436 -7.65 38.43 -7.76
C ASN A 436 -9.06 37.80 -7.89
N LEU A 437 -9.16 36.48 -7.69
CA LEU A 437 -10.41 35.73 -7.62
C LEU A 437 -11.12 35.84 -6.25
N GLN A 438 -10.67 36.74 -5.37
CA GLN A 438 -11.20 36.95 -4.02
C GLN A 438 -11.09 35.72 -3.10
N PHE A 439 -10.16 34.81 -3.37
CA PHE A 439 -9.83 33.69 -2.47
C PHE A 439 -8.68 34.05 -1.54
N GLN A 440 -8.66 33.44 -0.36
CA GLN A 440 -7.58 33.63 0.62
C GLN A 440 -6.56 32.50 0.48
N ALA A 441 -5.36 32.84 0.00
CA ALA A 441 -4.26 31.89 -0.09
C ALA A 441 -3.38 31.98 1.17
N LEU A 442 -3.19 30.84 1.84
CA LEU A 442 -2.46 30.69 3.09
C LEU A 442 -1.28 29.74 2.84
N MET A 443 -0.07 30.27 2.97
CA MET A 443 1.17 29.58 2.64
C MET A 443 2.24 29.91 3.69
N PRO A 444 3.19 29.01 4.00
CA PRO A 444 4.33 29.36 4.84
C PRO A 444 5.09 30.57 4.28
N ALA A 445 5.54 31.44 5.18
CA ALA A 445 6.25 32.67 4.83
C ALA A 445 7.58 32.37 4.14
N LEU A 446 7.99 33.29 3.25
CA LEU A 446 9.28 33.26 2.57
C LEU A 446 10.27 34.14 3.31
N LYS A 447 11.36 33.53 3.80
CA LYS A 447 12.45 34.24 4.49
C LYS A 447 13.19 35.22 3.57
N GLY A 448 13.28 34.90 2.28
CA GLY A 448 14.10 35.64 1.32
C GLY A 448 15.57 35.65 1.76
N LYS A 449 16.24 36.79 1.62
CA LYS A 449 17.66 36.96 1.98
C LYS A 449 17.91 37.09 3.50
N ARG A 450 16.86 37.10 4.33
CA ARG A 450 17.01 37.20 5.79
C ARG A 450 17.62 35.91 6.35
N LYS A 451 18.22 35.98 7.54
CA LYS A 451 18.72 34.80 8.25
C LYS A 451 17.61 33.97 8.90
N GLN A 452 16.50 34.63 9.25
CA GLN A 452 15.41 34.05 10.00
C GLN A 452 14.08 34.74 9.64
N LEU A 453 12.96 34.02 9.79
CA LEU A 453 11.62 34.59 9.80
C LEU A 453 11.37 35.41 11.08
N THR A 454 10.47 36.39 11.05
CA THR A 454 9.98 37.02 12.28
C THR A 454 9.17 36.02 13.10
N SER A 455 8.93 36.31 14.39
CA SER A 455 8.11 35.43 15.23
C SER A 455 6.70 35.26 14.66
N ILE A 456 6.10 36.34 14.16
CA ILE A 456 4.77 36.33 13.54
C ILE A 456 4.78 35.45 12.28
N GLU A 457 5.70 35.67 11.35
CA GLU A 457 5.80 34.88 10.11
C GLU A 457 6.06 33.39 10.38
N ALA A 458 6.90 33.09 11.37
CA ALA A 458 7.22 31.71 11.76
C ALA A 458 6.01 31.01 12.43
N ASN A 459 5.24 31.75 13.23
CA ASN A 459 3.99 31.30 13.82
C ASN A 459 2.91 31.04 12.75
N GLU A 460 2.71 31.98 11.83
CA GLU A 460 1.80 31.83 10.69
C GLU A 460 2.16 30.60 9.84
N SER A 461 3.45 30.45 9.52
CA SER A 461 3.96 29.28 8.80
C SER A 461 3.64 27.97 9.52
N ARG A 462 3.83 27.94 10.84
CA ARG A 462 3.51 26.77 11.66
C ARG A 462 2.01 26.47 11.63
N MET A 463 1.13 27.48 11.74
CA MET A 463 -0.31 27.28 11.65
C MET A 463 -0.74 26.73 10.28
N VAL A 464 -0.13 27.21 9.17
CA VAL A 464 -0.46 26.71 7.83
C VAL A 464 -0.07 25.23 7.72
N THR A 465 1.14 24.87 8.16
CA THR A 465 1.60 23.46 8.14
C THR A 465 0.74 22.54 9.02
N MET A 466 0.17 23.05 10.13
CA MET A 466 -0.78 22.29 10.98
C MET A 466 -2.09 21.91 10.27
N VAL A 467 -2.46 22.63 9.21
CA VAL A 467 -3.65 22.32 8.40
C VAL A 467 -3.25 21.55 7.15
N ARG A 468 -2.21 21.99 6.45
CA ARG A 468 -1.76 21.42 5.17
C ARG A 468 -1.28 19.96 5.27
N TRP A 469 -0.72 19.53 6.40
CA TRP A 469 -0.16 18.17 6.58
C TRP A 469 -1.10 17.03 6.14
N VAL A 470 -2.41 17.28 6.15
CA VAL A 470 -3.43 16.30 5.80
C VAL A 470 -3.27 15.75 4.38
N VAL A 471 -2.78 16.56 3.42
CA VAL A 471 -2.55 16.10 2.05
C VAL A 471 -1.38 15.13 1.96
N GLU A 472 -0.33 15.34 2.77
CA GLU A 472 0.79 14.41 2.90
C GLU A 472 0.33 13.08 3.49
N ALA A 473 -0.58 13.13 4.48
CA ALA A 473 -1.18 11.93 5.05
C ALA A 473 -2.05 11.17 4.02
N VAL A 474 -2.81 11.89 3.20
CA VAL A 474 -3.56 11.31 2.07
C VAL A 474 -2.61 10.60 1.09
N HIS A 475 -1.54 11.26 0.64
CA HIS A 475 -0.55 10.65 -0.24
C HIS A 475 0.15 9.44 0.40
N GLY A 476 0.42 9.50 1.70
CA GLY A 476 0.94 8.39 2.49
C GLY A 476 -0.01 7.18 2.47
N VAL A 477 -1.31 7.39 2.67
CA VAL A 477 -2.31 6.32 2.58
C VAL A 477 -2.42 5.75 1.17
N ILE A 478 -2.43 6.59 0.13
CA ILE A 478 -2.40 6.13 -1.27
C ILE A 478 -1.20 5.22 -1.49
N SER A 479 -0.01 5.65 -1.07
CA SER A 479 1.24 4.92 -1.25
C SER A 479 1.27 3.58 -0.50
N GLN A 480 0.74 3.56 0.72
CA GLN A 480 0.69 2.35 1.55
C GLN A 480 -0.36 1.35 1.07
N LYS A 481 -1.55 1.82 0.67
CA LYS A 481 -2.67 0.96 0.27
C LYS A 481 -2.63 0.53 -1.18
N TYR A 482 -2.11 1.36 -2.09
CA TYR A 482 -2.17 1.11 -3.53
C TYR A 482 -0.77 1.13 -4.13
N LYS A 483 -0.01 0.07 -3.87
CA LYS A 483 1.40 -0.02 -4.25
C LYS A 483 1.62 0.09 -5.76
N LEU A 484 0.61 -0.24 -6.59
CA LEU A 484 0.68 -0.02 -8.02
C LEU A 484 0.98 1.46 -8.36
N LEU A 485 0.41 2.41 -7.61
CA LEU A 485 0.57 3.84 -7.85
C LEU A 485 1.83 4.45 -7.21
N HIS A 486 2.51 3.67 -6.36
CA HIS A 486 3.74 4.10 -5.69
C HIS A 486 4.99 3.49 -6.34
N ASN A 487 4.87 2.26 -6.81
CA ASN A 487 5.94 1.54 -7.50
C ASN A 487 6.11 2.05 -8.93
N GLN A 488 6.98 1.39 -9.71
CA GLN A 488 7.17 1.72 -11.11
C GLN A 488 5.97 1.26 -11.95
N PHE A 489 5.20 2.22 -12.47
CA PHE A 489 4.03 2.01 -13.31
C PHE A 489 4.44 1.63 -14.75
N ASP A 490 3.75 0.66 -15.35
CA ASP A 490 4.01 0.22 -16.73
C ASP A 490 3.58 1.31 -17.72
N ASN A 491 4.42 1.57 -18.73
CA ASN A 491 4.13 2.56 -19.77
C ASN A 491 2.80 2.33 -20.50
N LYS A 492 2.38 1.07 -20.66
CA LYS A 492 1.09 0.68 -21.27
C LYS A 492 -0.12 1.10 -20.44
N MET A 493 0.07 1.31 -19.13
CA MET A 493 -1.00 1.70 -18.21
C MET A 493 -1.13 3.22 -18.08
N ILE A 494 -0.12 4.00 -18.50
CA ILE A 494 -0.10 5.47 -18.40
C ILE A 494 -1.36 6.15 -18.95
N PRO A 495 -1.94 5.73 -20.09
CA PRO A 495 -3.19 6.33 -20.58
C PRO A 495 -4.34 6.31 -19.56
N ASN A 496 -4.35 5.33 -18.66
CA ASN A 496 -5.36 5.16 -17.61
C ASN A 496 -4.87 5.65 -16.23
N ALA A 497 -3.71 6.28 -16.13
CA ALA A 497 -3.12 6.71 -14.85
C ALA A 497 -4.06 7.63 -14.05
N ALA A 498 -4.73 8.57 -14.72
CA ALA A 498 -5.73 9.44 -14.12
C ALA A 498 -6.84 8.64 -13.45
N LEU A 499 -7.40 7.67 -14.19
CA LEU A 499 -8.53 6.85 -13.75
C LEU A 499 -8.15 5.97 -12.55
N TYR A 500 -6.96 5.36 -12.57
CA TYR A 500 -6.44 4.63 -11.41
C TYR A 500 -6.32 5.50 -10.16
N CYS A 501 -5.80 6.73 -10.31
CA CYS A 501 -5.68 7.66 -9.19
C CYS A 501 -7.06 8.07 -8.66
N LYS A 502 -8.02 8.39 -9.54
CA LYS A 502 -9.39 8.72 -9.15
C LYS A 502 -10.10 7.57 -8.42
N ILE A 503 -9.93 6.33 -8.90
CA ILE A 503 -10.47 5.15 -8.20
C ILE A 503 -9.83 5.00 -6.82
N ALA A 504 -8.51 5.17 -6.69
CA ALA A 504 -7.85 5.14 -5.38
C ALA A 504 -8.40 6.23 -4.43
N GLY A 505 -8.62 7.44 -4.94
CA GLY A 505 -9.22 8.55 -4.20
C GLY A 505 -10.66 8.25 -3.76
N PHE A 506 -11.49 7.72 -4.66
CA PHE A 506 -12.85 7.26 -4.35
C PHE A 506 -12.84 6.19 -3.25
N LEU A 507 -12.04 5.14 -3.39
CA LEU A 507 -11.95 4.06 -2.41
C LEU A 507 -11.48 4.55 -1.03
N ILE A 508 -10.56 5.54 -0.98
CA ILE A 508 -10.15 6.18 0.28
C ILE A 508 -11.30 6.97 0.89
N ASN A 509 -12.05 7.73 0.09
CA ASN A 509 -13.18 8.47 0.60
C ASN A 509 -14.26 7.54 1.15
N THR A 510 -14.56 6.46 0.44
CA THR A 510 -15.65 5.53 0.79
C THR A 510 -15.32 4.64 1.99
N PHE A 511 -14.08 4.12 2.07
CA PHE A 511 -13.71 3.10 3.07
C PHE A 511 -12.57 3.51 4.01
N GLY A 512 -11.98 4.69 3.79
CA GLY A 512 -10.89 5.22 4.61
C GLY A 512 -11.38 6.02 5.81
N LYS A 513 -10.48 6.21 6.78
CA LYS A 513 -10.72 7.08 7.93
C LYS A 513 -10.45 8.54 7.57
N ARG A 514 -11.21 9.47 8.15
CA ARG A 514 -10.95 10.91 8.04
C ARG A 514 -9.99 11.37 9.13
N TYR A 515 -9.23 12.42 8.84
CA TYR A 515 -8.31 13.03 9.80
C TYR A 515 -9.05 14.06 10.64
N VAL A 516 -9.98 13.57 11.46
CA VAL A 516 -10.62 14.36 12.50
C VAL A 516 -9.85 14.06 13.77
N SER A 517 -9.09 15.03 14.27
CA SER A 517 -8.41 14.88 15.55
C SER A 517 -9.43 14.69 16.67
N GLU A 518 -9.18 13.76 17.59
CA GLU A 518 -9.97 13.64 18.82
C GLU A 518 -10.03 14.99 19.55
N VAL A 519 -11.26 15.49 19.70
CA VAL A 519 -11.59 16.89 20.00
C VAL A 519 -11.15 17.31 21.41
N SER A 520 -11.00 16.37 22.35
CA SER A 520 -10.71 16.67 23.75
C SER A 520 -9.28 17.13 24.01
N SER A 521 -8.27 16.49 23.37
CA SER A 521 -6.85 16.76 23.67
C SER A 521 -6.27 17.97 22.90
N LYS A 522 -7.01 18.57 21.97
CA LYS A 522 -6.53 19.68 21.13
C LYS A 522 -7.15 21.04 21.43
N ASN A 523 -8.24 21.12 22.19
CA ASN A 523 -8.83 22.42 22.54
C ASN A 523 -7.86 23.27 23.37
N GLU A 524 -7.14 22.65 24.31
CA GLU A 524 -6.11 23.33 25.10
C GLU A 524 -4.95 23.83 24.24
N ILE A 525 -4.43 22.98 23.33
CA ILE A 525 -3.37 23.34 22.38
C ILE A 525 -3.82 24.52 21.50
N ILE A 526 -5.04 24.47 20.97
CA ILE A 526 -5.58 25.51 20.10
C ILE A 526 -5.83 26.82 20.88
N ALA A 527 -6.34 26.73 22.11
CA ALA A 527 -6.49 27.89 22.99
C ALA A 527 -5.14 28.53 23.32
N GLN A 528 -4.11 27.72 23.56
CA GLN A 528 -2.74 28.20 23.75
C GLN A 528 -2.20 28.87 22.49
N ILE A 529 -2.38 28.26 21.31
CA ILE A 529 -1.97 28.85 20.02
C ILE A 529 -2.63 30.22 19.83
N ASN A 530 -3.94 30.33 20.07
CA ASN A 530 -4.65 31.60 19.91
C ASN A 530 -4.15 32.70 20.85
N LYS A 531 -3.66 32.36 22.05
CA LYS A 531 -3.04 33.33 22.98
C LYS A 531 -1.68 33.83 22.52
N ILE A 532 -0.89 33.00 21.83
CA ILE A 532 0.52 33.29 21.52
C ILE A 532 0.80 33.62 20.05
N LYS A 533 -0.14 33.34 19.13
CA LYS A 533 0.10 33.44 17.67
C LYS A 533 0.55 34.83 17.20
N SER A 534 0.08 35.89 17.86
CA SER A 534 0.41 37.28 17.56
C SER A 534 1.50 37.88 18.47
N LEU A 535 2.12 37.07 19.32
CA LEU A 535 3.16 37.54 20.24
C LEU A 535 4.54 37.41 19.59
N GLU A 536 5.34 38.45 19.72
CA GLU A 536 6.77 38.43 19.41
C GLU A 536 7.52 37.55 20.41
N ASN A 537 8.61 36.93 19.96
CA ASN A 537 9.44 36.12 20.83
C ASN A 537 10.33 37.03 21.70
N THR A 538 9.91 37.24 22.94
CA THR A 538 10.63 38.12 23.88
C THR A 538 11.99 37.55 24.28
N LEU A 539 12.24 36.24 24.16
CA LEU A 539 13.57 35.67 24.39
C LEU A 539 14.52 35.99 23.22
N LEU A 540 14.02 36.00 21.98
CA LEU A 540 14.79 36.50 20.83
C LEU A 540 15.21 37.96 21.06
N GLN A 541 14.26 38.84 21.42
CA GLN A 541 14.55 40.25 21.71
C GLN A 541 15.64 40.41 22.76
N GLU A 542 15.51 39.69 23.88
CA GLU A 542 16.49 39.70 24.97
C GLU A 542 17.87 39.17 24.53
N CYS A 543 17.91 38.13 23.67
CA CYS A 543 19.16 37.62 23.09
C CYS A 543 19.87 38.67 22.22
N GLU A 544 19.10 39.44 21.44
CA GLU A 544 19.62 40.50 20.55
C GLU A 544 20.12 41.71 21.35
N GLU A 545 19.34 42.18 22.32
CA GLU A 545 19.68 43.29 23.22
C GLU A 545 20.98 43.00 24.00
N ASN A 546 21.08 41.80 24.58
CA ASN A 546 22.26 41.38 25.33
C ASN A 546 23.42 40.91 24.44
N ARG A 547 23.19 40.78 23.13
CA ARG A 547 24.15 40.30 22.12
C ARG A 547 24.73 38.92 22.43
N TRP A 548 23.95 38.03 23.05
CA TRP A 548 24.42 36.68 23.47
C TRP A 548 24.98 35.85 22.32
N GLY A 549 24.45 36.02 21.10
CA GLY A 549 24.97 35.34 19.91
C GLY A 549 26.36 35.79 19.46
N ARG A 550 26.83 36.98 19.87
CA ARG A 550 28.13 37.57 19.47
C ARG A 550 29.22 37.42 20.54
N ARG A 551 28.84 37.05 21.77
CA ARG A 551 29.78 36.86 22.87
C ARG A 551 30.66 35.64 22.60
N LYS A 552 31.98 35.82 22.72
CA LYS A 552 32.95 34.72 22.68
C LYS A 552 33.10 34.15 24.10
N THR A 553 32.08 33.43 24.55
CA THR A 553 32.08 32.75 25.84
C THR A 553 32.41 31.27 25.63
N LEU A 554 33.19 30.69 26.55
CA LEU A 554 33.49 29.26 26.51
C LEU A 554 32.25 28.46 26.92
N PHE A 555 31.87 27.50 26.08
CA PHE A 555 30.85 26.53 26.41
C PHE A 555 31.47 25.36 27.17
N GLN A 556 30.70 24.78 28.09
CA GLN A 556 31.08 23.55 28.78
C GLN A 556 30.36 22.34 28.18
N PRO A 557 31.00 21.16 28.09
CA PRO A 557 30.34 19.92 27.70
C PRO A 557 29.20 19.58 28.68
N LEU A 558 28.04 19.17 28.15
CA LEU A 558 26.88 18.78 28.94
C LEU A 558 27.04 17.34 29.46
N GLN A 559 27.12 17.16 30.78
CA GLN A 559 27.10 15.85 31.43
C GLN A 559 25.70 15.50 31.95
N SER A 560 25.47 14.22 32.29
CA SER A 560 24.17 13.74 32.80
C SER A 560 23.78 14.34 34.15
N ASN A 561 24.76 14.78 34.94
CA ASN A 561 24.57 15.42 36.26
C ASN A 561 24.56 16.95 36.20
N ASP A 562 24.60 17.54 35.00
CA ASP A 562 24.47 18.98 34.81
C ASP A 562 23.00 19.37 34.62
N VAL A 563 22.67 20.61 34.99
CA VAL A 563 21.32 21.19 34.77
C VAL A 563 20.21 20.32 35.39
N LEU A 564 20.45 19.82 36.61
CA LEU A 564 19.49 19.00 37.36
C LEU A 564 18.25 19.78 37.81
N ASP A 565 18.32 21.11 37.73
CA ASP A 565 17.23 22.03 37.97
C ASP A 565 16.27 22.17 36.77
N PHE A 566 16.56 21.55 35.61
CA PHE A 566 15.70 21.64 34.43
C PHE A 566 14.31 21.00 34.65
N PRO A 567 13.23 21.51 34.04
CA PRO A 567 11.89 20.97 34.24
C PRO A 567 11.76 19.51 33.80
N GLU A 568 11.03 18.70 34.57
CA GLU A 568 10.68 17.32 34.20
C GLU A 568 9.36 17.29 33.43
N MET A 569 9.27 16.46 32.37
CA MET A 569 8.08 16.35 31.54
C MET A 569 7.77 14.90 31.18
N THR A 570 6.47 14.57 31.17
CA THR A 570 5.99 13.31 30.61
C THR A 570 6.01 13.35 29.08
N GLU A 571 5.86 12.19 28.43
CA GLU A 571 5.69 12.14 26.97
C GLU A 571 4.46 12.95 26.51
N GLN A 572 3.39 12.95 27.30
CA GLN A 572 2.18 13.71 27.00
C GLN A 572 2.43 15.22 27.10
N ASP A 573 3.18 15.68 28.10
CA ASP A 573 3.60 17.09 28.19
C ASP A 573 4.39 17.52 26.96
N LEU A 574 5.33 16.67 26.50
CA LEU A 574 6.12 16.94 25.31
C LEU A 574 5.27 17.00 24.04
N ILE A 575 4.31 16.08 23.86
CA ILE A 575 3.37 16.11 22.74
C ILE A 575 2.56 17.42 22.73
N THR A 576 2.08 17.84 23.90
CA THR A 576 1.34 19.10 24.07
C THR A 576 2.22 20.30 23.74
N PHE A 577 3.42 20.40 24.33
CA PHE A 577 4.36 21.51 24.12
C PHE A 577 4.83 21.60 22.66
N PHE A 578 5.11 20.45 22.04
CA PHE A 578 5.52 20.40 20.64
C PHE A 578 4.38 20.55 19.64
N THR A 579 3.12 20.66 20.11
CA THR A 579 1.91 20.76 19.28
C THR A 579 1.69 19.53 18.36
N GLY A 580 2.15 18.35 18.79
CA GLY A 580 1.94 17.08 18.08
C GLY A 580 3.11 16.09 18.16
N THR A 581 2.84 14.85 17.71
CA THR A 581 3.78 13.72 17.81
C THR A 581 4.92 13.76 16.81
N TYR A 582 4.80 14.50 15.71
CA TYR A 582 5.84 14.59 14.68
C TYR A 582 7.17 15.09 15.25
N GLN A 583 7.11 16.19 16.00
CA GLN A 583 8.30 16.86 16.52
C GLN A 583 8.97 16.04 17.63
N LEU A 584 8.20 15.26 18.40
CA LEU A 584 8.71 14.28 19.37
C LEU A 584 9.44 13.13 18.67
N LYS A 585 8.86 12.54 17.62
CA LYS A 585 9.55 11.51 16.83
C LYS A 585 10.84 12.05 16.24
N GLN A 586 10.80 13.29 15.77
CA GLN A 586 11.98 13.96 15.22
C GLN A 586 13.04 14.25 16.28
N SER A 587 12.66 14.63 17.51
CA SER A 587 13.60 14.89 18.61
C SER A 587 14.35 13.63 19.03
N ILE A 588 13.68 12.45 19.00
CA ILE A 588 14.32 11.16 19.27
C ILE A 588 15.40 10.87 18.22
N SER A 589 15.07 10.99 16.93
CA SER A 589 16.06 10.77 15.86
C SER A 589 17.21 11.77 15.92
N TYR A 590 16.93 13.03 16.22
CA TYR A 590 17.95 14.06 16.34
C TYR A 590 18.89 13.78 17.52
N LEU A 591 18.33 13.39 18.67
CA LEU A 591 19.11 13.04 19.85
C LEU A 591 20.04 11.85 19.59
N ALA A 592 19.62 10.89 18.77
CA ALA A 592 20.46 9.76 18.39
C ALA A 592 21.73 10.18 17.60
N GLU A 593 21.68 11.26 16.82
CA GLU A 593 22.86 11.83 16.16
C GLU A 593 23.80 12.58 17.12
N LEU A 594 23.25 13.02 18.25
CA LEU A 594 23.98 13.73 19.31
C LEU A 594 24.54 12.77 20.37
N ILE A 595 24.28 11.46 20.29
CA ILE A 595 24.77 10.49 21.26
C ILE A 595 26.00 9.78 20.70
N THR A 596 27.08 9.79 21.49
CA THR A 596 28.31 9.05 21.24
C THR A 596 28.13 7.55 21.52
N GLU A 597 29.09 6.73 21.08
CA GLU A 597 29.06 5.26 21.31
C GLU A 597 28.97 4.89 22.81
N ASP A 598 29.52 5.73 23.68
CA ASP A 598 29.51 5.58 25.14
C ASP A 598 28.19 6.05 25.80
N ASN A 599 27.13 6.27 25.03
CA ASN A 599 25.85 6.85 25.47
C ASN A 599 25.97 8.25 26.10
N LYS A 600 27.05 8.97 25.85
CA LYS A 600 27.19 10.37 26.27
C LYS A 600 26.67 11.30 25.18
N VAL A 601 25.98 12.36 25.59
CA VAL A 601 25.45 13.37 24.65
C VAL A 601 26.54 14.38 24.29
N ASP A 602 26.87 14.51 23.01
CA ASP A 602 27.73 15.53 22.42
C ASP A 602 26.97 16.86 22.30
N LEU A 603 26.68 17.47 23.44
CA LEU A 603 26.11 18.81 23.54
C LEU A 603 27.02 19.70 24.39
N GLN A 604 27.01 20.98 24.06
CA GLN A 604 27.73 22.01 24.80
C GLN A 604 26.75 23.08 25.24
N PHE A 605 26.88 23.55 26.48
CA PHE A 605 25.98 24.53 27.06
C PHE A 605 26.69 25.68 27.79
N LEU A 606 25.93 26.75 28.00
CA LEU A 606 26.29 27.93 28.77
C LEU A 606 25.03 28.44 29.50
N LYS A 607 25.16 28.82 30.76
CA LYS A 607 24.11 29.55 31.49
C LYS A 607 24.31 31.05 31.26
N GLU A 608 23.42 31.69 30.52
CA GLU A 608 23.45 33.16 30.34
C GLU A 608 22.93 33.86 31.61
N THR A 609 21.95 33.25 32.27
CA THR A 609 21.46 33.56 33.62
C THR A 609 21.21 32.26 34.38
N ALA A 610 20.79 32.34 35.65
CA ALA A 610 20.44 31.15 36.44
C ALA A 610 19.34 30.29 35.78
N ASP A 611 18.43 30.91 35.04
CA ASP A 611 17.22 30.32 34.46
C ASP A 611 17.20 30.31 32.91
N ILE A 612 18.25 30.82 32.25
CA ILE A 612 18.40 30.82 30.79
C ILE A 612 19.63 30.02 30.40
N ILE A 613 19.40 28.94 29.67
CA ILE A 613 20.44 28.08 29.12
C ILE A 613 20.58 28.30 27.60
N LYS A 614 21.81 28.42 27.14
CA LYS A 614 22.22 28.45 25.74
C LYS A 614 22.92 27.14 25.39
N ILE A 615 22.45 26.44 24.37
CA ILE A 615 23.00 25.16 23.91
C ILE A 615 23.28 25.22 22.41
N GLN A 616 24.41 24.65 22.00
CA GLN A 616 24.78 24.52 20.60
C GLN A 616 24.35 23.17 20.03
N VAL A 617 23.63 23.22 18.90
CA VAL A 617 23.13 22.02 18.21
C VAL A 617 23.58 22.07 16.75
N ARG A 618 24.31 21.05 16.30
CA ARG A 618 24.73 20.93 14.89
C ARG A 618 23.53 20.64 14.01
N SER A 619 23.45 21.24 12.81
CA SER A 619 22.41 20.92 11.83
C SER A 619 22.51 19.45 11.38
N ARG A 620 21.36 18.75 11.35
CA ARG A 620 21.20 17.43 10.73
C ARG A 620 21.42 17.42 9.21
N HIS A 621 21.33 18.59 8.56
CA HIS A 621 21.47 18.74 7.12
C HIS A 621 22.84 19.29 6.71
N ILE A 622 23.50 20.09 7.55
CA ILE A 622 24.75 20.75 7.18
C ILE A 622 25.78 20.57 8.29
N LYS A 623 26.74 19.68 8.06
CA LYS A 623 27.77 19.31 9.06
C LYS A 623 28.52 20.52 9.65
N ALA A 624 28.79 21.54 8.83
CA ALA A 624 29.52 22.73 9.24
C ALA A 624 28.66 23.76 10.00
N LYS A 625 27.34 23.60 10.02
CA LYS A 625 26.40 24.58 10.56
C LYS A 625 25.96 24.17 11.95
N THR A 626 26.01 25.12 12.88
CA THR A 626 25.57 24.95 14.26
C THR A 626 24.61 26.07 14.60
N TYR A 627 23.54 25.72 15.31
CA TYR A 627 22.52 26.64 15.78
C TYR A 627 22.64 26.84 17.29
N ASN A 628 22.46 28.07 17.75
CA ASN A 628 22.31 28.40 19.15
C ASN A 628 20.84 28.33 19.54
N CYS A 629 20.55 27.48 20.51
CA CYS A 629 19.24 27.35 21.14
C CYS A 629 19.28 27.98 22.53
N TYR A 630 18.28 28.77 22.86
CA TYR A 630 18.11 29.43 24.14
C TYR A 630 16.80 28.96 24.76
N ILE A 631 16.84 28.57 26.02
CA ILE A 631 15.66 28.10 26.76
C ILE A 631 15.63 28.83 28.09
N HIS A 632 14.58 29.62 28.32
CA HIS A 632 14.25 30.17 29.62
C HIS A 632 13.27 29.24 30.30
N TYR A 633 13.66 28.70 31.44
CA TYR A 633 12.88 27.72 32.20
C TYR A 633 12.72 28.11 33.66
N GLN A 634 11.81 27.42 34.36
CA GLN A 634 11.65 27.52 35.80
C GLN A 634 12.41 26.38 36.49
N PRO A 635 13.44 26.68 37.30
CA PRO A 635 14.16 25.66 38.06
C PRO A 635 13.22 24.77 38.90
N HIS A 636 13.48 23.47 38.93
CA HIS A 636 12.79 22.45 39.74
C HIS A 636 11.27 22.35 39.50
N SER A 637 10.81 22.69 38.30
CA SER A 637 9.40 22.60 37.93
C SER A 637 9.06 21.27 37.24
N ILE A 638 7.76 20.96 37.16
CA ILE A 638 7.22 19.78 36.49
C ILE A 638 6.16 20.23 35.48
N GLY A 639 6.17 19.60 34.31
CA GLY A 639 5.20 19.82 33.25
C GLY A 639 5.52 21.01 32.34
N THR A 640 4.63 21.25 31.37
CA THR A 640 4.85 22.20 30.26
C THR A 640 5.10 23.65 30.70
N SER A 641 4.52 24.09 31.82
CA SER A 641 4.69 25.45 32.36
C SER A 641 6.12 25.75 32.84
N GLY A 642 6.94 24.71 33.03
CA GLY A 642 8.34 24.85 33.36
C GLY A 642 9.19 25.48 32.26
N ILE A 643 8.77 25.41 31.01
CA ILE A 643 9.44 26.09 29.90
C ILE A 643 8.72 27.41 29.62
N LYS A 644 9.32 28.52 30.03
CA LYS A 644 8.70 29.85 29.92
C LYS A 644 8.81 30.41 28.51
N ARG A 645 10.01 30.34 27.91
CA ARG A 645 10.31 30.87 26.58
C ARG A 645 11.41 30.04 25.93
N HIS A 646 11.44 30.00 24.61
CA HIS A 646 12.53 29.37 23.87
C HIS A 646 12.81 30.13 22.57
N TYR A 647 14.04 30.03 22.08
CA TYR A 647 14.48 30.66 20.84
C TYR A 647 15.59 29.82 20.21
N CYS A 648 15.63 29.74 18.89
CA CYS A 648 16.73 29.12 18.15
C CYS A 648 17.08 30.02 16.98
N ASP A 649 18.35 30.18 16.64
CA ASP A 649 18.79 31.01 15.51
C ASP A 649 18.63 30.35 14.12
N CYS A 650 17.88 29.23 14.03
CA CYS A 650 17.55 28.57 12.76
C CYS A 650 16.40 29.29 12.04
N ALA A 651 16.18 29.03 10.75
CA ALA A 651 15.22 29.78 9.92
C ALA A 651 13.82 29.97 10.53
N ASN A 652 13.29 28.91 11.18
CA ASN A 652 11.97 28.89 11.83
C ASN A 652 12.01 29.10 13.36
N GLY A 653 13.20 29.32 13.94
CA GLY A 653 13.43 29.23 15.39
C GLY A 653 12.96 30.44 16.22
N ALA A 654 12.45 31.48 15.57
CA ALA A 654 11.79 32.61 16.22
C ALA A 654 10.33 32.33 16.61
N ARG A 655 9.73 31.22 16.16
CA ARG A 655 8.34 30.86 16.48
C ARG A 655 8.13 30.65 17.98
N THR A 656 6.93 30.97 18.45
CA THR A 656 6.46 30.68 19.80
C THR A 656 5.46 29.52 19.82
N ILE A 657 4.85 29.19 18.67
CA ILE A 657 3.98 28.02 18.50
C ILE A 657 4.81 26.76 18.24
N GLY A 658 4.74 25.79 19.15
CA GLY A 658 5.61 24.61 19.12
C GLY A 658 7.08 25.04 19.23
N CYS A 659 8.01 24.25 18.69
CA CYS A 659 9.44 24.62 18.64
C CYS A 659 10.15 23.87 17.51
N CYS A 660 11.30 24.36 17.02
CA CYS A 660 12.07 23.66 15.99
C CYS A 660 12.68 22.35 16.52
N SER A 661 13.15 21.48 15.62
CA SER A 661 13.76 20.21 15.99
C SER A 661 14.99 20.33 16.90
N HIS A 662 15.72 21.45 16.80
CA HIS A 662 16.86 21.73 17.67
C HIS A 662 16.44 21.89 19.13
N VAL A 663 15.47 22.78 19.38
CA VAL A 663 14.91 23.02 20.71
C VAL A 663 14.19 21.78 21.24
N ALA A 664 13.44 21.09 20.37
CA ALA A 664 12.73 19.87 20.74
C ALA A 664 13.68 18.77 21.22
N ALA A 665 14.83 18.58 20.55
CA ALA A 665 15.84 17.60 20.94
C ALA A 665 16.43 17.91 22.32
N ILE A 666 16.75 19.18 22.58
CA ILE A 666 17.28 19.63 23.87
C ILE A 666 16.25 19.41 24.99
N ILE A 667 15.02 19.89 24.79
CA ILE A 667 13.96 19.76 25.79
C ILE A 667 13.71 18.28 26.05
N TYR A 668 13.55 17.47 25.00
CA TYR A 668 13.35 16.03 25.15
C TYR A 668 14.45 15.36 25.98
N TYR A 669 15.72 15.67 25.72
CA TYR A 669 16.83 15.11 26.49
C TYR A 669 16.78 15.54 27.96
N LEU A 670 16.72 16.86 28.21
CA LEU A 670 16.84 17.43 29.55
C LEU A 670 15.61 17.15 30.44
N SER A 671 14.41 17.07 29.86
CA SER A 671 13.17 16.91 30.63
C SER A 671 12.66 15.47 30.72
N ASN A 672 13.14 14.56 29.86
CA ASN A 672 12.60 13.20 29.77
C ASN A 672 13.66 12.12 29.49
N ALA A 673 14.38 12.21 28.37
CA ALA A 673 15.18 11.09 27.87
C ALA A 673 16.35 10.72 28.79
N ARG A 674 16.95 11.70 29.49
CA ARG A 674 18.06 11.46 30.42
C ARG A 674 17.67 10.61 31.64
N TYR A 675 16.38 10.53 31.96
CA TYR A 675 15.86 9.73 33.07
C TYR A 675 15.48 8.31 32.65
N LEU A 676 15.56 8.00 31.36
CA LEU A 676 15.28 6.65 30.86
C LEU A 676 16.51 5.76 31.06
N ALA A 677 16.27 4.48 31.39
CA ALA A 677 17.33 3.49 31.54
C ALA A 677 18.19 3.32 30.27
N LYS A 678 17.62 3.66 29.10
CA LYS A 678 18.31 3.66 27.81
C LYS A 678 17.70 4.72 26.90
N ILE A 679 18.54 5.57 26.31
CA ILE A 679 18.10 6.47 25.26
C ILE A 679 17.95 5.67 23.96
N VAL A 680 16.78 5.80 23.32
CA VAL A 680 16.49 5.09 22.07
C VAL A 680 17.36 5.66 20.96
N ASN A 681 18.10 4.79 20.27
CA ASN A 681 18.80 5.11 19.03
C ASN A 681 18.05 4.41 17.87
N PRO A 682 17.16 5.14 17.15
CA PRO A 682 16.33 4.56 16.11
C PRO A 682 17.18 3.94 15.00
N ALA A 683 16.86 2.69 14.65
CA ALA A 683 17.51 1.99 13.54
C ALA A 683 19.06 1.92 13.63
N LYS A 684 19.64 1.86 14.84
CA LYS A 684 21.09 1.72 15.09
C LYS A 684 21.77 0.63 14.24
N ILE A 685 21.04 -0.44 13.90
CA ILE A 685 21.54 -1.51 13.03
C ILE A 685 22.00 -1.00 11.65
N LEU A 686 21.43 0.11 11.17
CA LEU A 686 21.77 0.70 9.87
C LEU A 686 23.13 1.41 9.85
N THR A 687 23.64 1.87 11.00
CA THR A 687 24.89 2.62 11.12
C THR A 687 26.10 1.80 10.67
N ASN A 688 26.06 0.49 10.86
CA ASN A 688 27.18 -0.42 10.61
C ASN A 688 27.02 -1.25 9.33
N ILE A 689 26.07 -0.91 8.45
CA ILE A 689 25.84 -1.66 7.21
C ILE A 689 26.92 -1.35 6.15
N PHE A 690 27.50 -0.15 6.17
CA PHE A 690 28.46 0.30 5.16
C PHE A 690 29.78 0.72 5.82
N ASP A 691 30.89 0.08 5.42
CA ASP A 691 32.26 0.31 5.96
C ASP A 691 32.92 1.62 5.49
N SER A 692 32.15 2.57 4.94
CA SER A 692 32.69 3.80 4.35
C SER A 692 32.05 5.04 4.95
N ASN A 693 32.90 6.01 5.29
CA ASN A 693 32.48 7.36 5.69
C ASN A 693 31.86 8.08 4.48
N VAL A 694 30.57 7.87 4.24
CA VAL A 694 29.82 8.59 3.22
C VAL A 694 29.49 9.98 3.75
N ILE A 695 30.02 11.03 3.09
CA ILE A 695 29.56 12.40 3.29
C ILE A 695 28.34 12.58 2.38
N PRO A 696 27.11 12.70 2.92
CA PRO A 696 25.94 12.95 2.09
C PRO A 696 26.08 14.29 1.38
N VAL A 697 25.77 14.33 0.07
CA VAL A 697 25.63 15.58 -0.68
C VAL A 697 24.30 16.20 -0.28
N ILE A 698 24.35 17.29 0.48
CA ILE A 698 23.15 17.96 0.98
C ILE A 698 23.05 19.34 0.31
N ASN A 699 21.94 19.60 -0.38
CA ASN A 699 21.67 20.90 -1.01
C ASN A 699 21.44 21.97 0.07
N GLU A 700 21.98 23.17 -0.16
CA GLU A 700 21.98 24.30 0.79
C GLU A 700 20.56 24.70 1.25
N ASP A 701 19.53 24.46 0.43
CA ASP A 701 18.13 24.82 0.72
C ASP A 701 17.41 23.88 1.71
N SER A 702 17.98 22.71 2.03
CA SER A 702 17.30 21.69 2.87
C SER A 702 17.09 22.10 4.33
N ASP A 703 17.78 23.13 4.80
CA ASP A 703 17.64 23.71 6.14
C ASP A 703 16.50 24.74 6.25
N GLU A 704 15.90 25.15 5.13
CA GLU A 704 14.85 26.17 5.11
C GLU A 704 13.44 25.60 5.34
N ASP A 705 13.27 24.28 5.22
CA ASP A 705 11.99 23.57 5.39
C ASP A 705 11.61 23.33 6.87
#